data_AF-A0A831UJU2-F1
#
_entry.id   AF-A0A831UJU2-F1
#
_cell.length_a   1.000
_cell.length_b   1.000
_cell.length_c   1.000
_cell.angle_alpha   90.00
_cell.angle_beta   90.00
_cell.angle_gamma   90.00
#
_symmetry.space_group_name_H-M   'P 1'
#
loop_
_entity.id
_entity.type
_entity.pdbx_description
1 polymer ?
#
loop_
_entity_poly.entity_id
_entity_poly.type
_entity_poly.pdbx_seq_one_letter_code
_entity_poly.pdbx_strand_id
1 'polypeptide(L)'
;MSKGYYRFPTIYGDQVAFVCEDDLWTVPRQGGIARRLTTTLSMVSTPHYSPDGKWIAFVARDEGHPEVYVIPAEGGEPKRLTYQGATVVRVVGWTPDGNEVIYHSTAGCPPREVRLWRVPREGGQPRMYPYGIAHAISFGPNGGVIIGRHTVDPARWKRYRGGTAGVFWIDRDGTGTFTLFKPTEGDHTAPMWIGERIYFVSDYEGIANLYSCLPDGSDLQRHTHHEEYYVRFPTTDGRRIVYHAGAELYYYDIATGENAHIPVETPSPRVQTQRKFVETEKYLQGFSLHPKGHSLLLIVRGKPFTMGNWEGAVIQHGEPQGVRYRIARWLADGERIVTVSDATGEERLELHTPEGVRRYEDFDVGIVYRMEVCPTADKVALSNHRFELWVFDFESGTPTLVERSEAGMIEGFAWSPDGRWLAYSFAPNERTHIIKVYDSQSGAIHPITHPEFRDVMPAWDPDGDLLYFISYRDYDPVYDQMQYELSFPRGQRVMAVTLRKDVPNPLIPSPQPLEGGEKESEEKEENPESGEPKPVQIDFDDIHLRVLTVPLPGGIYGQVAGLDKKRLLVSSFPIEGTLDEGDWTDTGEEEGKGTLILYDFSRAKSEELIHGITRFAVSLDGKTLVYQTGSRLRVLPAGQKPDEKHEHDPPSRESGWIDLSRVRCAVVPSEEWRQMYREAWRLQREFFWTPDMSGVDWQKVYDRYYPLLERVATRAEFSDLMWEMQGELGTSHCYEFGGDYRQPPQYTLGFLGAEFEWDEKAQGYRITHIHTGDPWLENADSPLNEPGVLAQVGEVLIAINGQRLSRTRPPGELLLNQAGMPVQLTLRAPDGTTRTVVTKTLTSEARLLYREWVNRNRAYVHAKTDGQVGYIHIPDMGSWGFSEFHRGFLPELVRPGLIVDVRGNGGGFISALLLEKLARKRLGYDVPRWGKPMPYPHDSPMGPIVAITDERAGSDGDMFSHAFKLMKIGVLIGKRTWGGVIGIWPKSVFVDQGLTTQPEYAFWFYDVGWRVENYGTDPDIEVDYAPHDYAQGRDPQLDRAIEEILKQMEANPPRLPDFEPRPKLPLPTLPKR
;
A
#
# COMPACT_ATOMS: atom_id res chain seq x y z
N MET A 1 -5.97 15.61 -37.24
CA MET A 1 -7.12 15.01 -36.53
C MET A 1 -6.60 14.42 -35.22
N SER A 2 -7.31 14.60 -34.10
CA SER A 2 -6.86 14.10 -32.80
C SER A 2 -7.08 12.59 -32.68
N LYS A 3 -6.00 11.84 -32.44
CA LYS A 3 -6.06 10.42 -32.03
C LYS A 3 -6.27 10.33 -30.52
N GLY A 4 -7.07 9.38 -30.05
CA GLY A 4 -7.25 9.09 -28.62
C GLY A 4 -6.41 7.91 -28.16
N TYR A 5 -6.40 7.61 -26.86
CA TYR A 5 -5.77 6.43 -26.27
C TYR A 5 -6.81 5.32 -26.14
N TYR A 6 -6.80 4.33 -27.06
CA TYR A 6 -7.89 3.38 -27.19
C TYR A 6 -7.67 2.13 -26.35
N ARG A 7 -8.67 1.76 -25.53
CA ARG A 7 -8.65 0.59 -24.65
C ARG A 7 -9.92 -0.24 -24.73
N PHE A 8 -9.84 -1.47 -24.21
CA PHE A 8 -10.96 -2.41 -23.99
C PHE A 8 -11.97 -2.50 -25.15
N PRO A 9 -11.57 -2.94 -26.36
CA PRO A 9 -12.50 -2.99 -27.49
C PRO A 9 -13.44 -4.20 -27.44
N THR A 10 -14.63 -4.03 -28.01
CA THR A 10 -15.63 -5.07 -28.28
C THR A 10 -16.30 -4.87 -29.63
N ILE A 11 -16.69 -5.96 -30.30
CA ILE A 11 -17.21 -5.94 -31.66
C ILE A 11 -18.55 -6.67 -31.75
N TYR A 12 -19.46 -6.14 -32.56
CA TYR A 12 -20.60 -6.87 -33.08
C TYR A 12 -20.92 -6.39 -34.49
N GLY A 13 -21.01 -7.32 -35.44
CA GLY A 13 -21.26 -6.90 -36.82
C GLY A 13 -20.10 -6.03 -37.29
N ASP A 14 -20.39 -4.93 -37.96
CA ASP A 14 -19.36 -4.00 -38.42
C ASP A 14 -19.02 -2.89 -37.41
N GLN A 15 -19.56 -2.95 -36.19
CA GLN A 15 -19.37 -1.92 -35.18
C GLN A 15 -18.42 -2.37 -34.08
N VAL A 16 -17.47 -1.50 -33.76
CA VAL A 16 -16.53 -1.67 -32.64
C VAL A 16 -16.84 -0.62 -31.59
N ALA A 17 -17.11 -1.06 -30.36
CA ALA A 17 -17.13 -0.22 -29.19
C ALA A 17 -15.79 -0.31 -28.45
N PHE A 18 -15.35 0.77 -27.82
CA PHE A 18 -14.08 0.84 -27.10
C PHE A 18 -14.13 1.94 -26.04
N VAL A 19 -13.14 1.95 -25.15
CA VAL A 19 -12.97 2.98 -24.13
C VAL A 19 -11.92 3.98 -24.59
N CYS A 20 -12.26 5.27 -24.51
CA CYS A 20 -11.36 6.40 -24.72
C CYS A 20 -11.87 7.57 -23.90
N GLU A 21 -10.96 8.33 -23.30
CA GLU A 21 -11.25 9.42 -22.38
C GLU A 21 -12.18 9.05 -21.22
N ASP A 22 -11.99 7.84 -20.69
CA ASP A 22 -12.80 7.23 -19.61
C ASP A 22 -14.26 6.94 -20.00
N ASP A 23 -14.60 7.03 -21.29
CA ASP A 23 -15.95 6.91 -21.81
C ASP A 23 -16.06 5.85 -22.93
N LEU A 24 -17.28 5.38 -23.20
CA LEU A 24 -17.56 4.48 -24.31
C LEU A 24 -17.69 5.25 -25.62
N TRP A 25 -17.07 4.69 -26.65
CA TRP A 25 -17.13 5.18 -28.03
C TRP A 25 -17.46 4.02 -28.97
N THR A 26 -17.98 4.35 -30.14
CA THR A 26 -18.26 3.40 -31.22
C THR A 26 -17.70 3.89 -32.55
N VAL A 27 -17.21 2.98 -33.38
CA VAL A 27 -16.70 3.25 -34.73
C VAL A 27 -16.93 2.04 -35.63
N PRO A 28 -17.17 2.23 -36.94
CA PRO A 28 -17.14 1.12 -37.88
C PRO A 28 -15.77 0.43 -37.88
N ARG A 29 -15.74 -0.86 -38.18
CA ARG A 29 -14.52 -1.67 -38.25
C ARG A 29 -13.53 -1.16 -39.31
N GLN A 30 -14.00 -0.48 -40.36
CA GLN A 30 -13.11 0.14 -41.35
C GLN A 30 -12.47 1.45 -40.84
N GLY A 31 -12.86 1.93 -39.66
CA GLY A 31 -12.42 3.19 -39.07
C GLY A 31 -13.32 4.38 -39.41
N GLY A 32 -12.77 5.58 -39.22
CA GLY A 32 -13.45 6.86 -39.39
C GLY A 32 -13.71 7.58 -38.07
N ILE A 33 -14.69 8.49 -38.09
CA ILE A 33 -15.03 9.33 -36.93
C ILE A 33 -15.83 8.51 -35.91
N ALA A 34 -15.29 8.37 -34.71
CA ALA A 34 -15.94 7.69 -33.61
C ALA A 34 -17.07 8.53 -32.99
N ARG A 35 -18.09 7.85 -32.49
CA ARG A 35 -19.24 8.42 -31.79
C ARG A 35 -19.20 8.05 -30.31
N ARG A 36 -19.17 9.05 -29.44
CA ARG A 36 -19.25 8.88 -27.98
C ARG A 36 -20.64 8.40 -27.56
N LEU A 37 -20.71 7.41 -26.68
CA LEU A 37 -21.95 6.85 -26.12
C LEU A 37 -22.23 7.30 -24.69
N THR A 38 -21.19 7.58 -23.90
CA THR A 38 -21.33 7.98 -22.48
C THR A 38 -20.64 9.30 -22.19
N THR A 39 -21.04 9.92 -21.09
CA THR A 39 -20.34 11.04 -20.44
C THR A 39 -20.37 10.82 -18.93
N THR A 40 -19.61 9.83 -18.47
CA THR A 40 -19.65 9.35 -17.08
C THR A 40 -18.99 10.34 -16.10
N LEU A 41 -19.39 10.28 -14.82
CA LEU A 41 -18.78 11.09 -13.74
C LEU A 41 -17.41 10.53 -13.32
N SER A 42 -17.18 9.25 -13.59
CA SER A 42 -15.93 8.55 -13.30
C SER A 42 -15.33 7.93 -14.57
N MET A 43 -15.00 6.63 -14.53
CA MET A 43 -14.40 5.86 -15.62
C MET A 43 -15.19 4.63 -16.00
N VAL A 44 -15.20 4.33 -17.30
CA VAL A 44 -15.74 3.10 -17.89
C VAL A 44 -14.64 2.10 -18.23
N SER A 45 -14.91 0.80 -18.06
CA SER A 45 -14.01 -0.27 -18.49
C SER A 45 -14.74 -1.55 -18.94
N THR A 46 -14.02 -2.39 -19.70
CA THR A 46 -14.43 -3.75 -20.10
C THR A 46 -15.79 -3.88 -20.80
N PRO A 47 -16.12 -3.06 -21.83
CA PRO A 47 -17.39 -3.20 -22.54
C PRO A 47 -17.49 -4.53 -23.29
N HIS A 48 -18.70 -5.10 -23.34
CA HIS A 48 -19.04 -6.29 -24.14
C HIS A 48 -20.40 -6.13 -24.81
N TYR A 49 -20.45 -6.31 -26.14
CA TYR A 49 -21.71 -6.39 -26.87
C TYR A 49 -22.54 -7.61 -26.45
N SER A 50 -23.87 -7.45 -26.40
CA SER A 50 -24.80 -8.58 -26.31
C SER A 50 -24.74 -9.43 -27.58
N PRO A 51 -25.10 -10.73 -27.52
CA PRO A 51 -25.11 -11.61 -28.69
C PRO A 51 -26.00 -11.15 -29.84
N ASP A 52 -27.00 -10.29 -29.56
CA ASP A 52 -27.88 -9.69 -30.57
C ASP A 52 -27.43 -8.28 -31.03
N GLY A 53 -26.34 -7.76 -30.46
CA GLY A 53 -25.76 -6.46 -30.78
C GLY A 53 -26.54 -5.24 -30.30
N LYS A 54 -27.63 -5.43 -29.53
CA LYS A 54 -28.50 -4.32 -29.12
C LYS A 54 -28.05 -3.62 -27.86
N TRP A 55 -27.21 -4.25 -27.05
CA TRP A 55 -26.77 -3.76 -25.74
C TRP A 55 -25.26 -3.84 -25.60
N ILE A 56 -24.71 -2.95 -24.77
CA ILE A 56 -23.33 -3.00 -24.33
C ILE A 56 -23.36 -3.04 -22.80
N ALA A 57 -22.80 -4.09 -22.22
CA ALA A 57 -22.54 -4.17 -20.78
C ALA A 57 -21.13 -3.68 -20.49
N PHE A 58 -20.92 -2.94 -19.41
CA PHE A 58 -19.63 -2.36 -19.04
C PHE A 58 -19.55 -2.15 -17.52
N VAL A 59 -18.36 -1.80 -17.03
CA VAL A 59 -18.17 -1.39 -15.63
C VAL A 59 -18.03 0.12 -15.56
N ALA A 60 -18.71 0.76 -14.60
CA ALA A 60 -18.51 2.17 -14.26
C ALA A 60 -18.41 2.37 -12.75
N ARG A 61 -17.88 3.53 -12.34
CA ARG A 61 -17.62 3.93 -10.94
C ARG A 61 -18.31 5.24 -10.56
N ASP A 62 -19.44 5.55 -11.20
CA ASP A 62 -20.10 6.86 -11.09
C ASP A 62 -20.63 7.20 -9.69
N GLU A 63 -20.73 6.20 -8.80
CA GLU A 63 -21.18 6.33 -7.41
C GLU A 63 -20.14 5.78 -6.40
N GLY A 64 -18.88 5.69 -6.83
CA GLY A 64 -17.74 5.26 -6.00
C GLY A 64 -17.28 3.83 -6.31
N HIS A 65 -18.09 2.83 -5.99
CA HIS A 65 -17.76 1.42 -6.23
C HIS A 65 -17.85 1.05 -7.73
N PRO A 66 -16.97 0.17 -8.25
CA PRO A 66 -17.12 -0.39 -9.59
C PRO A 66 -18.31 -1.33 -9.66
N GLU A 67 -19.22 -1.09 -10.59
CA GLU A 67 -20.46 -1.84 -10.75
C GLU A 67 -20.76 -2.10 -12.22
N VAL A 68 -21.59 -3.10 -12.50
CA VAL A 68 -22.01 -3.47 -13.86
C VAL A 68 -23.15 -2.55 -14.30
N TYR A 69 -23.01 -1.99 -15.49
CA TYR A 69 -24.01 -1.19 -16.17
C TYR A 69 -24.32 -1.77 -17.55
N VAL A 70 -25.49 -1.41 -18.09
CA VAL A 70 -25.88 -1.72 -19.47
C VAL A 70 -26.43 -0.48 -20.17
N ILE A 71 -26.13 -0.32 -21.46
CA ILE A 71 -26.62 0.77 -22.31
C ILE A 71 -27.07 0.21 -23.66
N PRO A 72 -28.08 0.79 -24.35
CA PRO A 72 -28.34 0.47 -25.74
C PRO A 72 -27.10 0.70 -26.61
N ALA A 73 -26.82 -0.19 -27.55
CA ALA A 73 -25.67 -0.10 -28.46
C ALA A 73 -25.69 1.17 -29.33
N GLU A 74 -26.89 1.70 -29.58
CA GLU A 74 -27.08 2.95 -30.30
C GLU A 74 -26.91 4.20 -29.41
N GLY A 75 -26.66 4.04 -28.10
CA GLY A 75 -26.61 5.12 -27.12
C GLY A 75 -27.95 5.36 -26.43
N GLY A 76 -27.94 6.06 -25.30
CA GLY A 76 -29.12 6.30 -24.46
C GLY A 76 -28.76 6.38 -22.98
N GLU A 77 -29.74 6.21 -22.12
CA GLU A 77 -29.54 6.20 -20.67
C GLU A 77 -28.94 4.86 -20.20
N PRO A 78 -27.79 4.86 -19.49
CA PRO A 78 -27.24 3.65 -18.91
C PRO A 78 -28.01 3.23 -17.66
N LYS A 79 -28.13 1.93 -17.43
CA LYS A 79 -28.78 1.33 -16.26
C LYS A 79 -27.77 0.55 -15.41
N ARG A 80 -27.67 0.87 -14.12
CA ARG A 80 -26.90 0.08 -13.14
C ARG A 80 -27.60 -1.27 -12.88
N LEU A 81 -26.84 -2.36 -12.90
CA LEU A 81 -27.36 -3.72 -12.71
C LEU A 81 -26.94 -4.34 -11.36
N THR A 82 -25.78 -3.95 -10.82
CA THR A 82 -25.24 -4.53 -9.58
C THR A 82 -25.08 -3.49 -8.48
N TYR A 83 -25.22 -3.96 -7.24
CA TYR A 83 -25.06 -3.21 -6.00
C TYR A 83 -24.33 -4.10 -4.99
N GLN A 84 -23.07 -4.43 -5.32
CA GLN A 84 -22.28 -5.38 -4.54
C GLN A 84 -21.16 -4.72 -3.74
N GLY A 85 -20.83 -3.45 -4.01
CA GLY A 85 -19.82 -2.71 -3.23
C GLY A 85 -18.43 -3.35 -3.27
N ALA A 86 -18.15 -4.18 -4.27
CA ALA A 86 -16.90 -4.90 -4.41
C ALA A 86 -15.75 -3.97 -4.83
N THR A 87 -14.52 -4.36 -4.51
CA THR A 87 -13.32 -3.61 -4.91
C THR A 87 -12.91 -3.86 -6.36
N VAL A 88 -13.24 -5.05 -6.89
CA VAL A 88 -12.94 -5.46 -8.26
C VAL A 88 -14.21 -5.98 -8.93
N VAL A 89 -14.51 -5.43 -10.10
CA VAL A 89 -15.56 -5.90 -11.02
C VAL A 89 -15.05 -5.75 -12.45
N ARG A 90 -15.25 -6.77 -13.29
CA ARG A 90 -15.05 -6.67 -14.76
C ARG A 90 -16.12 -7.46 -15.47
N VAL A 91 -16.71 -6.88 -16.52
CA VAL A 91 -17.58 -7.63 -17.44
C VAL A 91 -16.70 -8.51 -18.31
N VAL A 92 -17.09 -9.77 -18.47
CA VAL A 92 -16.34 -10.78 -19.24
C VAL A 92 -17.14 -11.33 -20.42
N GLY A 93 -18.42 -10.99 -20.51
CA GLY A 93 -19.28 -11.39 -21.63
C GLY A 93 -20.75 -11.48 -21.25
N TRP A 94 -21.48 -12.26 -22.03
CA TRP A 94 -22.91 -12.52 -21.87
C TRP A 94 -23.17 -14.02 -21.88
N THR A 95 -24.30 -14.45 -21.30
CA THR A 95 -24.79 -15.80 -21.56
C THR A 95 -25.09 -15.99 -23.04
N PRO A 96 -24.97 -17.22 -23.61
CA PRO A 96 -25.19 -17.45 -25.04
C PRO A 96 -26.58 -17.02 -25.55
N ASP A 97 -27.58 -17.01 -24.67
CA ASP A 97 -28.95 -16.56 -24.96
C ASP A 97 -29.13 -15.02 -24.88
N GLY A 98 -28.12 -14.29 -24.41
CA GLY A 98 -28.13 -12.83 -24.25
C GLY A 98 -28.97 -12.31 -23.08
N ASN A 99 -29.46 -13.18 -22.19
CA ASN A 99 -30.36 -12.77 -21.11
C ASN A 99 -29.63 -12.23 -19.87
N GLU A 100 -28.40 -12.66 -19.61
CA GLU A 100 -27.62 -12.29 -18.44
C GLU A 100 -26.22 -11.78 -18.82
N VAL A 101 -25.76 -10.76 -18.11
CA VAL A 101 -24.38 -10.27 -18.20
C VAL A 101 -23.51 -11.13 -17.29
N ILE A 102 -22.36 -11.57 -17.79
CA ILE A 102 -21.37 -12.32 -17.01
C ILE A 102 -20.22 -11.37 -16.65
N TYR A 103 -19.82 -11.40 -15.39
CA TYR A 103 -18.75 -10.58 -14.86
C TYR A 103 -17.99 -11.35 -13.79
N HIS A 104 -16.77 -10.92 -13.45
CA HIS A 104 -16.09 -11.40 -12.27
C HIS A 104 -16.12 -10.35 -11.16
N SER A 105 -16.08 -10.79 -9.91
CA SER A 105 -16.08 -9.90 -8.75
C SER A 105 -15.46 -10.52 -7.50
N THR A 106 -14.95 -9.65 -6.61
CA THR A 106 -14.56 -9.99 -5.23
C THR A 106 -15.74 -9.98 -4.25
N ALA A 107 -16.95 -9.63 -4.68
CA ALA A 107 -18.16 -9.65 -3.86
C ALA A 107 -18.39 -11.04 -3.23
N GLY A 108 -18.74 -11.09 -1.94
CA GLY A 108 -19.09 -12.35 -1.28
C GLY A 108 -17.95 -13.40 -1.25
N CYS A 109 -16.70 -13.00 -1.50
CA CYS A 109 -15.56 -13.90 -1.60
C CYS A 109 -14.63 -13.76 -0.39
N PRO A 110 -13.96 -14.84 0.04
CA PRO A 110 -12.81 -14.73 0.93
C PRO A 110 -11.72 -13.80 0.37
N PRO A 111 -10.79 -13.31 1.21
CA PRO A 111 -9.70 -12.44 0.75
C PRO A 111 -8.95 -13.00 -0.47
N ARG A 112 -8.64 -12.11 -1.42
CA ARG A 112 -7.90 -12.40 -2.66
C ARG A 112 -8.54 -13.48 -3.55
N GLU A 113 -9.82 -13.80 -3.39
CA GLU A 113 -10.58 -14.59 -4.36
C GLU A 113 -11.38 -13.69 -5.31
N VAL A 114 -11.42 -14.10 -6.59
CA VAL A 114 -12.27 -13.52 -7.62
C VAL A 114 -13.07 -14.66 -8.24
N ARG A 115 -14.40 -14.49 -8.28
CA ARG A 115 -15.32 -15.51 -8.81
C ARG A 115 -16.19 -14.92 -9.92
N LEU A 116 -16.71 -15.81 -10.76
CA LEU A 116 -17.64 -15.44 -11.83
C LEU A 116 -19.07 -15.29 -11.27
N TRP A 117 -19.76 -14.27 -11.76
CA TRP A 117 -21.13 -13.93 -11.44
C TRP A 117 -21.93 -13.70 -12.72
N ARG A 118 -23.25 -13.77 -12.61
CA ARG A 118 -24.19 -13.37 -13.66
C ARG A 118 -25.33 -12.55 -13.09
N VAL A 119 -25.76 -11.54 -13.84
CA VAL A 119 -26.88 -10.68 -13.49
C VAL A 119 -27.82 -10.53 -14.69
N PRO A 120 -29.15 -10.62 -14.50
CA PRO A 120 -30.10 -10.39 -15.59
C PRO A 120 -29.95 -9.00 -16.20
N ARG A 121 -30.10 -8.88 -17.52
CA ARG A 121 -30.07 -7.57 -18.23
C ARG A 121 -31.10 -6.57 -17.66
N GLU A 122 -32.21 -7.07 -17.14
CA GLU A 122 -33.27 -6.26 -16.54
C GLU A 122 -32.99 -5.85 -15.07
N GLY A 123 -31.86 -6.27 -14.50
CA GLY A 123 -31.50 -6.05 -13.09
C GLY A 123 -32.13 -7.09 -12.15
N GLY A 124 -31.74 -7.02 -10.88
CA GLY A 124 -32.13 -7.95 -9.83
C GLY A 124 -30.93 -8.57 -9.12
N GLN A 125 -31.16 -9.63 -8.35
CA GLN A 125 -30.11 -10.28 -7.56
C GLN A 125 -29.11 -11.05 -8.44
N PRO A 126 -27.80 -10.72 -8.38
CA PRO A 126 -26.77 -11.49 -9.08
C PRO A 126 -26.60 -12.90 -8.50
N ARG A 127 -26.14 -13.84 -9.34
CA ARG A 127 -25.87 -15.24 -8.97
C ARG A 127 -24.43 -15.61 -9.28
N MET A 128 -23.76 -16.26 -8.34
CA MET A 128 -22.40 -16.76 -8.52
C MET A 128 -22.39 -18.05 -9.37
N TYR A 129 -21.36 -18.24 -10.19
CA TYR A 129 -21.07 -19.53 -10.82
C TYR A 129 -20.35 -20.47 -9.83
N PRO A 130 -20.62 -21.78 -9.87
CA PRO A 130 -20.07 -22.74 -8.90
C PRO A 130 -18.63 -23.19 -9.21
N TYR A 131 -17.89 -22.50 -10.08
CA TYR A 131 -16.57 -22.93 -10.57
C TYR A 131 -15.39 -22.52 -9.67
N GLY A 132 -15.68 -21.88 -8.55
CA GLY A 132 -14.67 -21.28 -7.67
C GLY A 132 -13.98 -20.10 -8.32
N ILE A 133 -12.66 -20.01 -8.12
CA ILE A 133 -11.83 -18.93 -8.69
C ILE A 133 -11.90 -18.98 -10.21
N ALA A 134 -12.29 -17.85 -10.82
CA ALA A 134 -12.33 -17.67 -12.27
C ALA A 134 -12.46 -16.19 -12.64
N HIS A 135 -11.72 -15.79 -13.68
CA HIS A 135 -11.64 -14.43 -14.21
C HIS A 135 -12.25 -14.30 -15.60
N ALA A 136 -12.42 -15.38 -16.35
CA ALA A 136 -12.99 -15.39 -17.69
C ALA A 136 -13.77 -16.68 -17.93
N ILE A 137 -14.71 -16.66 -18.87
CA ILE A 137 -15.48 -17.84 -19.29
C ILE A 137 -15.86 -17.73 -20.76
N SER A 138 -15.83 -18.85 -21.48
CA SER A 138 -16.33 -18.97 -22.84
C SER A 138 -17.03 -20.32 -23.04
N PHE A 139 -18.02 -20.34 -23.94
CA PHE A 139 -18.90 -21.49 -24.15
C PHE A 139 -18.62 -22.12 -25.51
N GLY A 140 -18.46 -23.44 -25.51
CA GLY A 140 -18.26 -24.28 -26.68
C GLY A 140 -19.52 -25.03 -27.12
N PRO A 141 -19.41 -25.89 -28.16
CA PRO A 141 -20.49 -26.78 -28.56
C PRO A 141 -20.86 -27.78 -27.45
N ASN A 142 -22.05 -28.39 -27.55
CA ASN A 142 -22.55 -29.42 -26.62
C ASN A 142 -22.59 -29.04 -25.14
N GLY A 143 -22.62 -27.74 -24.82
CA GLY A 143 -22.57 -27.27 -23.43
C GLY A 143 -21.16 -27.22 -22.84
N GLY A 144 -20.12 -27.38 -23.66
CA GLY A 144 -18.74 -27.24 -23.25
C GLY A 144 -18.44 -25.85 -22.68
N VAL A 145 -17.56 -25.81 -21.69
CA VAL A 145 -17.17 -24.58 -20.98
C VAL A 145 -15.67 -24.56 -20.81
N ILE A 146 -15.06 -23.40 -21.11
CA ILE A 146 -13.71 -23.08 -20.71
C ILE A 146 -13.73 -21.89 -19.77
N ILE A 147 -13.02 -21.97 -18.66
CA ILE A 147 -12.81 -20.85 -17.72
C ILE A 147 -11.34 -20.48 -17.68
N GLY A 148 -11.07 -19.19 -17.46
CA GLY A 148 -9.74 -18.68 -17.18
C GLY A 148 -9.54 -18.42 -15.70
N ARG A 149 -8.46 -18.94 -15.11
CA ARG A 149 -7.99 -18.61 -13.77
C ARG A 149 -6.76 -17.71 -13.87
N HIS A 150 -6.73 -16.69 -13.00
CA HIS A 150 -5.64 -15.70 -12.93
C HIS A 150 -5.34 -15.02 -14.27
N THR A 151 -6.32 -14.92 -15.17
CA THR A 151 -6.20 -14.31 -16.49
C THR A 151 -6.28 -12.78 -16.39
N VAL A 152 -5.41 -12.21 -15.56
CA VAL A 152 -5.24 -10.77 -15.43
C VAL A 152 -4.58 -10.21 -16.69
N ASP A 153 -4.31 -8.91 -16.70
CA ASP A 153 -3.63 -8.28 -17.82
C ASP A 153 -2.12 -8.60 -17.80
N PRO A 154 -1.60 -9.39 -18.76
CA PRO A 154 -0.20 -9.81 -18.76
C PRO A 154 0.76 -8.65 -19.02
N ALA A 155 0.26 -7.48 -19.42
CA ALA A 155 1.09 -6.30 -19.63
C ALA A 155 1.63 -5.68 -18.32
N ARG A 156 1.03 -6.00 -17.16
CA ARG A 156 1.46 -5.47 -15.86
C ARG A 156 2.73 -6.13 -15.33
N TRP A 157 2.97 -7.39 -15.71
CA TRP A 157 4.20 -8.13 -15.45
C TRP A 157 4.45 -9.04 -16.65
N LYS A 158 5.21 -8.53 -17.62
CA LYS A 158 5.47 -9.24 -18.88
C LYS A 158 6.35 -10.47 -18.64
N ARG A 159 6.06 -11.57 -19.33
CA ARG A 159 6.83 -12.84 -19.25
C ARG A 159 6.77 -13.48 -17.87
N TYR A 160 5.65 -13.28 -17.17
CA TYR A 160 5.40 -13.86 -15.87
C TYR A 160 5.19 -15.38 -15.94
N ARG A 161 5.80 -16.15 -15.03
CA ARG A 161 5.82 -17.62 -15.01
C ARG A 161 5.56 -18.21 -13.62
N GLY A 162 5.13 -17.37 -12.68
CA GLY A 162 4.82 -17.80 -11.32
C GLY A 162 3.50 -18.57 -11.20
N GLY A 163 3.13 -18.95 -9.97
CA GLY A 163 1.96 -19.78 -9.70
C GLY A 163 0.62 -19.20 -10.18
N THR A 164 0.49 -17.87 -10.26
CA THR A 164 -0.73 -17.23 -10.80
C THR A 164 -0.61 -16.87 -12.28
N ALA A 165 0.35 -17.42 -13.03
CA ALA A 165 0.32 -17.27 -14.48
C ALA A 165 -1.01 -17.83 -14.98
N GLY A 166 -1.66 -17.11 -15.89
CA GLY A 166 -3.00 -17.45 -16.34
C GLY A 166 -3.06 -18.86 -16.92
N VAL A 167 -4.04 -19.64 -16.45
CA VAL A 167 -4.32 -21.00 -16.92
C VAL A 167 -5.79 -21.17 -17.23
N PHE A 168 -6.10 -22.15 -18.07
CA PHE A 168 -7.48 -22.49 -18.38
C PHE A 168 -7.89 -23.82 -17.74
N TRP A 169 -9.19 -23.96 -17.49
CA TRP A 169 -9.81 -25.24 -17.17
C TRP A 169 -10.94 -25.48 -18.15
N ILE A 170 -11.02 -26.69 -18.70
CA ILE A 170 -11.97 -27.04 -19.75
C ILE A 170 -12.83 -28.25 -19.37
N ASP A 171 -14.14 -28.10 -19.52
CA ASP A 171 -15.13 -29.17 -19.59
C ASP A 171 -15.62 -29.23 -21.03
N ARG A 172 -15.16 -30.24 -21.79
CA ARG A 172 -15.35 -30.25 -23.24
C ARG A 172 -16.77 -30.56 -23.67
N ASP A 173 -17.45 -31.39 -22.88
CA ASP A 173 -18.71 -32.04 -23.24
C ASP A 173 -19.87 -31.60 -22.33
N GLY A 174 -19.66 -30.59 -21.47
CA GLY A 174 -20.69 -30.06 -20.56
C GLY A 174 -21.06 -31.03 -19.44
N THR A 175 -20.12 -31.88 -19.01
CA THR A 175 -20.33 -32.92 -17.99
C THR A 175 -20.28 -32.39 -16.56
N GLY A 176 -19.80 -31.16 -16.37
CA GLY A 176 -19.44 -30.59 -15.08
C GLY A 176 -18.06 -31.01 -14.57
N THR A 177 -17.30 -31.83 -15.33
CA THR A 177 -15.95 -32.26 -14.97
C THR A 177 -14.92 -31.47 -15.77
N PHE A 178 -14.05 -30.75 -15.06
CA PHE A 178 -13.04 -29.89 -15.66
C PHE A 178 -11.66 -30.53 -15.62
N THR A 179 -10.88 -30.31 -16.67
CA THR A 179 -9.46 -30.66 -16.76
C THR A 179 -8.61 -29.41 -16.90
N LEU A 180 -7.42 -29.41 -16.30
CA LEU A 180 -6.45 -28.32 -16.48
C LEU A 180 -6.04 -28.26 -17.96
N PHE A 181 -6.13 -27.08 -18.55
CA PHE A 181 -5.86 -26.83 -19.95
C PHE A 181 -4.80 -25.73 -20.08
N LYS A 182 -3.57 -26.14 -20.44
CA LYS A 182 -2.41 -25.26 -20.56
C LYS A 182 -1.72 -25.53 -21.91
N PRO A 183 -2.17 -24.89 -23.00
CA PRO A 183 -1.67 -25.20 -24.35
C PRO A 183 -0.23 -24.75 -24.60
N THR A 184 0.31 -23.81 -23.82
CA THR A 184 1.71 -23.35 -23.92
C THR A 184 2.31 -23.12 -22.52
N GLU A 185 3.61 -22.83 -22.42
CA GLU A 185 4.25 -22.52 -21.12
C GLU A 185 4.14 -21.04 -20.70
N GLY A 186 3.45 -20.20 -21.47
CA GLY A 186 3.28 -18.78 -21.18
C GLY A 186 2.13 -18.46 -20.23
N ASP A 187 1.96 -17.16 -19.95
CA ASP A 187 0.74 -16.65 -19.34
C ASP A 187 -0.39 -16.74 -20.38
N HIS A 188 -1.60 -17.15 -19.98
CA HIS A 188 -2.77 -17.27 -20.86
C HIS A 188 -3.88 -16.33 -20.41
N THR A 189 -4.48 -15.60 -21.33
CA THR A 189 -5.63 -14.74 -21.03
C THR A 189 -6.68 -14.74 -22.13
N ALA A 190 -7.89 -14.29 -21.77
CA ALA A 190 -9.05 -14.12 -22.65
C ALA A 190 -9.36 -15.35 -23.54
N PRO A 191 -9.72 -16.51 -22.95
CA PRO A 191 -10.14 -17.67 -23.73
C PRO A 191 -11.44 -17.36 -24.49
N MET A 192 -11.47 -17.67 -25.79
CA MET A 192 -12.62 -17.52 -26.67
C MET A 192 -12.82 -18.82 -27.45
N TRP A 193 -13.86 -19.58 -27.13
CA TRP A 193 -14.21 -20.80 -27.86
C TRP A 193 -15.06 -20.44 -29.08
N ILE A 194 -14.49 -20.60 -30.27
CA ILE A 194 -15.10 -20.18 -31.54
C ILE A 194 -15.04 -21.34 -32.53
N GLY A 195 -16.22 -21.86 -32.90
CA GLY A 195 -16.31 -23.06 -33.74
C GLY A 195 -15.61 -24.24 -33.07
N GLU A 196 -14.65 -24.84 -33.76
CA GLU A 196 -13.87 -25.98 -33.27
C GLU A 196 -12.61 -25.58 -32.50
N ARG A 197 -12.29 -24.28 -32.37
CA ARG A 197 -11.01 -23.82 -31.84
C ARG A 197 -11.18 -22.94 -30.60
N ILE A 198 -10.15 -22.90 -29.78
CA ILE A 198 -10.02 -22.00 -28.63
C ILE A 198 -8.97 -20.96 -28.99
N TYR A 199 -9.39 -19.71 -29.12
CA TYR A 199 -8.53 -18.56 -29.29
C TYR A 199 -8.17 -17.99 -27.92
N PHE A 200 -6.95 -17.48 -27.78
CA PHE A 200 -6.47 -16.91 -26.52
C PHE A 200 -5.25 -16.02 -26.77
N VAL A 201 -4.89 -15.19 -25.79
CA VAL A 201 -3.64 -14.45 -25.79
C VAL A 201 -2.62 -15.15 -24.92
N SER A 202 -1.37 -15.21 -25.39
CA SER A 202 -0.25 -15.70 -24.59
C SER A 202 1.07 -15.04 -24.96
N ASP A 203 1.95 -14.89 -23.98
CA ASP A 203 3.30 -14.35 -24.15
C ASP A 203 4.40 -15.43 -24.17
N TYR A 204 4.04 -16.69 -24.46
CA TYR A 204 5.00 -17.81 -24.38
C TYR A 204 6.22 -17.65 -25.31
N GLU A 205 6.09 -16.89 -26.41
CA GLU A 205 7.19 -16.51 -27.31
C GLU A 205 7.90 -15.19 -26.89
N GLY A 206 7.59 -14.66 -25.71
CA GLY A 206 8.17 -13.44 -25.14
C GLY A 206 7.31 -12.18 -25.30
N ILE A 207 6.42 -12.15 -26.30
CA ILE A 207 5.50 -11.03 -26.56
C ILE A 207 4.07 -11.55 -26.75
N ALA A 208 3.12 -10.96 -26.02
CA ALA A 208 1.74 -11.40 -26.06
C ALA A 208 1.12 -11.20 -27.45
N ASN A 209 0.72 -12.32 -28.06
CA ASN A 209 0.04 -12.37 -29.34
C ASN A 209 -1.22 -13.24 -29.24
N LEU A 210 -2.07 -13.20 -30.27
CA LEU A 210 -3.25 -14.04 -30.40
C LEU A 210 -2.85 -15.41 -30.95
N TYR A 211 -3.25 -16.46 -30.26
CA TYR A 211 -3.06 -17.85 -30.65
C TYR A 211 -4.39 -18.60 -30.68
N SER A 212 -4.38 -19.80 -31.24
CA SER A 212 -5.46 -20.76 -31.06
C SER A 212 -4.96 -22.20 -31.11
N CYS A 213 -5.74 -23.11 -30.54
CA CYS A 213 -5.53 -24.55 -30.66
C CYS A 213 -6.89 -25.28 -30.67
N LEU A 214 -6.87 -26.59 -30.92
CA LEU A 214 -8.04 -27.45 -30.70
C LEU A 214 -8.30 -27.62 -29.19
N PRO A 215 -9.51 -28.06 -28.75
CA PRO A 215 -9.83 -28.24 -27.33
C PRO A 215 -8.97 -29.25 -26.58
N ASP A 216 -8.19 -30.06 -27.31
CA ASP A 216 -7.17 -30.97 -26.78
C ASP A 216 -5.76 -30.37 -26.69
N GLY A 217 -5.58 -29.12 -27.12
CA GLY A 217 -4.32 -28.40 -27.10
C GLY A 217 -3.47 -28.62 -28.35
N SER A 218 -3.91 -29.48 -29.28
CA SER A 218 -3.21 -29.74 -30.52
C SER A 218 -3.43 -28.64 -31.57
N ASP A 219 -2.63 -28.68 -32.65
CA ASP A 219 -2.69 -27.71 -33.76
C ASP A 219 -2.61 -26.26 -33.30
N LEU A 220 -1.59 -25.95 -32.47
CA LEU A 220 -1.31 -24.58 -32.02
C LEU A 220 -0.95 -23.69 -33.21
N GLN A 221 -1.61 -22.52 -33.32
CA GLN A 221 -1.42 -21.55 -34.38
C GLN A 221 -1.32 -20.13 -33.82
N ARG A 222 -0.42 -19.32 -34.39
CA ARG A 222 -0.27 -17.90 -34.10
C ARG A 222 -0.98 -17.05 -35.16
N HIS A 223 -1.79 -16.09 -34.74
CA HIS A 223 -2.65 -15.27 -35.62
C HIS A 223 -2.23 -13.80 -35.71
N THR A 224 -1.40 -13.32 -34.79
CA THR A 224 -0.87 -11.95 -34.81
C THR A 224 0.65 -11.94 -34.64
N HIS A 225 1.28 -10.84 -35.03
CA HIS A 225 2.74 -10.70 -35.07
C HIS A 225 3.20 -9.35 -34.51
N HIS A 226 2.66 -8.95 -33.34
CA HIS A 226 3.13 -7.76 -32.64
C HIS A 226 4.50 -8.03 -32.01
N GLU A 227 5.41 -7.06 -32.16
CA GLU A 227 6.81 -7.14 -31.71
C GLU A 227 7.20 -6.08 -30.67
N GLU A 228 6.32 -5.11 -30.40
CA GLU A 228 6.61 -3.99 -29.50
C GLU A 228 5.62 -3.87 -28.34
N TYR A 229 4.32 -3.99 -28.64
CA TYR A 229 3.24 -3.88 -27.67
C TYR A 229 2.50 -5.20 -27.54
N TYR A 230 1.96 -5.47 -26.35
CA TYR A 230 1.22 -6.70 -26.10
C TYR A 230 -0.19 -6.61 -26.72
N VAL A 231 -0.65 -7.70 -27.35
CA VAL A 231 -2.07 -7.88 -27.65
C VAL A 231 -2.82 -7.98 -26.33
N ARG A 232 -3.81 -7.09 -26.11
CA ARG A 232 -4.53 -6.99 -24.83
C ARG A 232 -6.04 -6.90 -25.06
N PHE A 233 -6.78 -7.46 -24.10
CA PHE A 233 -8.24 -7.48 -24.03
C PHE A 233 -8.95 -7.82 -25.34
N PRO A 234 -8.63 -8.97 -25.99
CA PRO A 234 -9.35 -9.39 -27.16
C PRO A 234 -10.79 -9.78 -26.79
N THR A 235 -11.74 -9.48 -27.65
CA THR A 235 -13.13 -9.93 -27.54
C THR A 235 -13.67 -10.30 -28.93
N THR A 236 -14.79 -11.02 -28.98
CA THR A 236 -15.31 -11.59 -30.23
C THR A 236 -16.82 -11.52 -30.34
N ASP A 237 -17.31 -11.50 -31.58
CA ASP A 237 -18.71 -11.76 -31.94
C ASP A 237 -18.94 -13.19 -32.47
N GLY A 238 -17.95 -14.08 -32.31
CA GLY A 238 -17.95 -15.45 -32.82
C GLY A 238 -17.48 -15.59 -34.27
N ARG A 239 -17.16 -14.49 -34.97
CA ARG A 239 -16.59 -14.50 -36.33
C ARG A 239 -15.31 -13.69 -36.44
N ARG A 240 -15.23 -12.61 -35.69
CA ARG A 240 -14.10 -11.66 -35.67
C ARG A 240 -13.63 -11.47 -34.25
N ILE A 241 -12.37 -11.13 -34.10
CA ILE A 241 -11.76 -10.77 -32.83
C ILE A 241 -11.29 -9.33 -32.94
N VAL A 242 -11.61 -8.49 -31.96
CA VAL A 242 -11.07 -7.13 -31.84
C VAL A 242 -10.20 -7.05 -30.59
N TYR A 243 -9.10 -6.32 -30.66
CA TYR A 243 -8.15 -6.16 -29.56
C TYR A 243 -7.45 -4.81 -29.65
N HIS A 244 -6.70 -4.45 -28.62
CA HIS A 244 -5.81 -3.28 -28.67
C HIS A 244 -4.34 -3.67 -28.46
N ALA A 245 -3.45 -2.83 -28.99
CA ALA A 245 -2.01 -2.85 -28.75
C ALA A 245 -1.46 -1.43 -28.99
N GLY A 246 -0.59 -0.93 -28.10
CA GLY A 246 0.02 0.41 -28.29
C GLY A 246 -0.98 1.56 -28.40
N ALA A 247 -2.07 1.49 -27.62
CA ALA A 247 -3.22 2.40 -27.67
C ALA A 247 -3.94 2.49 -29.04
N GLU A 248 -3.71 1.55 -29.95
CA GLU A 248 -4.42 1.40 -31.23
C GLU A 248 -5.39 0.21 -31.20
N LEU A 249 -6.40 0.24 -32.09
CA LEU A 249 -7.36 -0.84 -32.25
C LEU A 249 -7.04 -1.68 -33.50
N TYR A 250 -7.24 -2.98 -33.39
CA TYR A 250 -7.04 -3.95 -34.46
C TYR A 250 -8.18 -4.94 -34.50
N TYR A 251 -8.47 -5.51 -35.68
CA TYR A 251 -9.34 -6.66 -35.81
C TYR A 251 -8.65 -7.82 -36.52
N TYR A 252 -9.12 -9.03 -36.23
CA TYR A 252 -8.79 -10.28 -36.88
C TYR A 252 -10.08 -10.96 -37.38
N ASP A 253 -10.20 -11.21 -38.69
CA ASP A 253 -11.28 -12.01 -39.26
C ASP A 253 -10.87 -13.47 -39.34
N ILE A 254 -11.61 -14.34 -38.64
CA ILE A 254 -11.26 -15.75 -38.49
C ILE A 254 -11.36 -16.51 -39.81
N ALA A 255 -12.29 -16.12 -40.69
CA ALA A 255 -12.54 -16.84 -41.94
C ALA A 255 -11.49 -16.52 -43.01
N THR A 256 -11.00 -15.28 -43.05
CA THR A 256 -10.02 -14.84 -44.05
C THR A 256 -8.58 -14.84 -43.54
N GLY A 257 -8.37 -14.85 -42.22
CA GLY A 257 -7.06 -14.64 -41.60
C GLY A 257 -6.57 -13.19 -41.68
N GLU A 258 -7.44 -12.27 -42.08
CA GLU A 258 -7.11 -10.85 -42.21
C GLU A 258 -6.95 -10.20 -40.83
N ASN A 259 -5.78 -9.60 -40.59
CA ASN A 259 -5.48 -8.82 -39.39
C ASN A 259 -5.14 -7.38 -39.81
N ALA A 260 -5.90 -6.39 -39.35
CA ALA A 260 -5.69 -5.00 -39.76
C ALA A 260 -5.94 -3.98 -38.64
N HIS A 261 -5.25 -2.85 -38.75
CA HIS A 261 -5.44 -1.65 -37.93
C HIS A 261 -6.78 -0.98 -38.25
N ILE A 262 -7.48 -0.49 -37.22
CA ILE A 262 -8.70 0.31 -37.36
C ILE A 262 -8.34 1.79 -37.20
N PRO A 263 -8.37 2.60 -38.27
CA PRO A 263 -8.02 4.01 -38.19
C PRO A 263 -9.17 4.82 -37.56
N VAL A 264 -9.03 5.17 -36.28
CA VAL A 264 -10.07 5.90 -35.54
C VAL A 264 -9.72 7.37 -35.38
N GLU A 265 -10.68 8.23 -35.68
CA GLU A 265 -10.67 9.66 -35.34
C GLU A 265 -11.60 9.93 -34.15
N THR A 266 -11.06 10.49 -33.07
CA THR A 266 -11.83 10.86 -31.88
C THR A 266 -11.83 12.39 -31.72
N PRO A 267 -12.80 13.10 -32.30
CA PRO A 267 -12.95 14.52 -32.05
C PRO A 267 -13.39 14.73 -30.60
N SER A 268 -12.51 15.31 -29.79
CA SER A 268 -12.80 15.57 -28.38
C SER A 268 -12.18 16.90 -27.91
N PRO A 269 -12.89 17.64 -27.03
CA PRO A 269 -12.32 18.79 -26.32
C PRO A 269 -11.29 18.43 -25.24
N ARG A 270 -11.07 17.13 -24.95
CA ARG A 270 -10.11 16.63 -23.94
C ARG A 270 -10.22 17.38 -22.59
N VAL A 271 -11.43 17.48 -22.05
CA VAL A 271 -11.72 18.35 -20.88
C VAL A 271 -10.84 18.06 -19.65
N GLN A 272 -10.41 16.81 -19.46
CA GLN A 272 -9.56 16.43 -18.33
C GLN A 272 -8.09 16.87 -18.47
N THR A 273 -7.65 17.28 -19.66
CA THR A 273 -6.30 17.85 -19.86
C THR A 273 -6.28 19.37 -19.74
N GLN A 274 -7.45 20.00 -19.56
CA GLN A 274 -7.54 21.45 -19.43
C GLN A 274 -6.94 21.91 -18.10
N ARG A 275 -6.43 23.15 -18.10
CA ARG A 275 -5.89 23.76 -16.90
C ARG A 275 -6.96 23.85 -15.80
N LYS A 276 -6.65 23.33 -14.61
CA LYS A 276 -7.47 23.47 -13.40
C LYS A 276 -6.65 24.04 -12.24
N PHE A 277 -7.31 24.36 -11.14
CA PHE A 277 -6.66 24.69 -9.86
C PHE A 277 -6.88 23.55 -8.87
N VAL A 278 -5.90 23.31 -8.01
CA VAL A 278 -5.96 22.28 -6.98
C VAL A 278 -5.94 22.90 -5.58
N GLU A 279 -6.46 22.16 -4.61
CA GLU A 279 -6.46 22.54 -3.20
C GLU A 279 -5.06 22.42 -2.60
N THR A 280 -4.56 23.51 -2.01
CA THR A 280 -3.22 23.58 -1.44
C THR A 280 -3.03 22.62 -0.27
N GLU A 281 -4.01 22.55 0.62
CA GLU A 281 -4.01 21.70 1.82
C GLU A 281 -3.81 20.24 1.44
N LYS A 282 -4.56 19.77 0.44
CA LYS A 282 -4.45 18.41 -0.08
C LYS A 282 -3.07 18.11 -0.64
N TYR A 283 -2.44 19.03 -1.39
CA TYR A 283 -1.20 18.78 -2.14
C TYR A 283 0.04 19.46 -1.54
N LEU A 284 0.02 19.80 -0.25
CA LEU A 284 1.17 20.37 0.46
C LEU A 284 2.24 19.31 0.71
N GLN A 285 3.34 19.37 -0.03
CA GLN A 285 4.44 18.39 0.06
C GLN A 285 5.56 18.85 1.01
N GLY A 286 5.71 20.15 1.25
CA GLY A 286 6.73 20.67 2.15
C GLY A 286 6.57 22.14 2.48
N PHE A 287 7.19 22.56 3.57
CA PHE A 287 7.31 23.97 3.93
C PHE A 287 8.70 24.27 4.52
N SER A 288 9.10 25.54 4.49
CA SER A 288 10.21 26.08 5.27
C SER A 288 9.92 27.52 5.67
N LEU A 289 10.47 27.96 6.80
CA LEU A 289 10.41 29.35 7.24
C LEU A 289 11.49 30.17 6.54
N HIS A 290 11.17 31.44 6.27
CA HIS A 290 12.17 32.46 6.00
C HIS A 290 13.17 32.54 7.17
N PRO A 291 14.46 32.89 6.96
CA PRO A 291 15.46 32.92 8.02
C PRO A 291 15.06 33.77 9.25
N LYS A 292 14.29 34.83 9.03
CA LYS A 292 13.71 35.73 10.07
C LYS A 292 12.25 35.42 10.46
N GLY A 293 11.68 34.32 9.97
CA GLY A 293 10.35 33.81 10.38
C GLY A 293 9.10 34.54 9.88
N HIS A 294 9.20 35.65 9.14
CA HIS A 294 8.02 36.44 8.73
C HIS A 294 7.26 35.90 7.50
N SER A 295 7.83 34.93 6.78
CA SER A 295 7.28 34.36 5.55
C SER A 295 7.51 32.86 5.49
N LEU A 296 6.72 32.18 4.65
CA LEU A 296 6.84 30.76 4.35
C LEU A 296 7.23 30.54 2.89
N LEU A 297 7.98 29.47 2.66
CA LEU A 297 8.20 28.83 1.37
C LEU A 297 7.52 27.47 1.39
N LEU A 298 6.64 27.21 0.44
CA LEU A 298 5.78 26.02 0.35
C LEU A 298 6.09 25.27 -0.95
N ILE A 299 6.11 23.94 -0.90
CA ILE A 299 6.03 23.09 -2.09
C ILE A 299 4.61 22.52 -2.18
N VAL A 300 3.89 22.90 -3.23
CA VAL A 300 2.50 22.50 -3.47
C VAL A 300 2.44 21.90 -4.86
N ARG A 301 2.01 20.64 -4.98
CA ARG A 301 1.93 19.93 -6.27
C ARG A 301 3.23 20.04 -7.10
N GLY A 302 4.37 19.85 -6.44
CA GLY A 302 5.70 19.96 -7.06
C GLY A 302 6.11 21.38 -7.46
N LYS A 303 5.49 22.43 -6.92
CA LYS A 303 5.77 23.84 -7.30
C LYS A 303 6.12 24.69 -6.07
N PRO A 304 7.16 25.55 -6.14
CA PRO A 304 7.58 26.39 -5.03
C PRO A 304 6.78 27.71 -5.00
N PHE A 305 6.25 28.04 -3.84
CA PHE A 305 5.55 29.30 -3.58
C PHE A 305 6.12 29.99 -2.35
N THR A 306 6.29 31.30 -2.39
CA THR A 306 6.56 32.11 -1.19
C THR A 306 5.39 33.02 -0.86
N MET A 307 5.16 33.22 0.43
CA MET A 307 4.13 34.12 0.92
C MET A 307 4.45 34.62 2.32
N GLY A 308 4.08 35.87 2.62
CA GLY A 308 4.06 36.35 4.00
C GLY A 308 3.05 35.54 4.82
N ASN A 309 3.36 35.29 6.10
CA ASN A 309 2.57 34.39 6.95
C ASN A 309 1.07 34.70 6.91
N TRP A 310 0.69 35.99 6.98
CA TRP A 310 -0.73 36.42 6.97
C TRP A 310 -1.07 37.49 5.94
N GLU A 311 -0.07 38.14 5.34
CA GLU A 311 -0.25 39.31 4.47
C GLU A 311 0.60 39.24 3.20
N GLY A 312 0.35 40.15 2.26
CA GLY A 312 1.09 40.24 1.00
C GLY A 312 0.63 39.26 -0.09
N ALA A 313 1.30 39.33 -1.24
CA ALA A 313 1.04 38.47 -2.38
C ALA A 313 1.71 37.09 -2.23
N VAL A 314 1.16 36.09 -2.90
CA VAL A 314 1.80 34.79 -3.10
C VAL A 314 2.61 34.87 -4.40
N ILE A 315 3.88 34.44 -4.35
CA ILE A 315 4.78 34.43 -5.50
C ILE A 315 5.10 32.98 -5.83
N GLN A 316 4.88 32.58 -7.08
CA GLN A 316 5.33 31.28 -7.60
C GLN A 316 6.74 31.43 -8.18
N HIS A 317 7.61 30.46 -7.91
CA HIS A 317 8.98 30.43 -8.44
C HIS A 317 9.15 29.30 -9.48
N GLY A 318 10.15 29.45 -10.35
CA GLY A 318 10.45 28.49 -11.41
C GLY A 318 9.40 28.38 -12.52
N GLU A 319 9.54 27.32 -13.31
CA GLU A 319 8.62 27.00 -14.40
C GLU A 319 7.20 26.68 -13.89
N PRO A 320 6.15 27.19 -14.54
CA PRO A 320 4.79 27.04 -14.04
C PRO A 320 4.21 25.62 -14.20
N GLN A 321 4.70 24.83 -15.15
CA GLN A 321 4.19 23.50 -15.52
C GLN A 321 5.33 22.60 -16.02
N GLY A 322 5.14 21.28 -16.03
CA GLY A 322 6.04 20.32 -16.69
C GLY A 322 7.38 20.07 -15.98
N VAL A 323 7.57 20.67 -14.80
CA VAL A 323 8.74 20.53 -13.94
C VAL A 323 8.27 20.27 -12.52
N ARG A 324 8.98 19.37 -11.82
CA ARG A 324 8.80 19.12 -10.41
C ARG A 324 9.95 19.74 -9.62
N TYR A 325 9.57 20.53 -8.63
CA TYR A 325 10.43 21.06 -7.60
C TYR A 325 10.18 20.32 -6.29
N ARG A 326 11.27 19.98 -5.59
CA ARG A 326 11.25 19.31 -4.29
C ARG A 326 12.23 20.01 -3.35
N ILE A 327 11.96 19.90 -2.05
CA ILE A 327 12.88 20.30 -0.97
C ILE A 327 13.45 21.70 -1.25
N ALA A 328 12.62 22.74 -1.09
CA ALA A 328 13.08 24.12 -1.25
C ALA A 328 13.45 24.74 0.10
N ARG A 329 14.49 25.57 0.11
CA ARG A 329 14.99 26.31 1.28
C ARG A 329 15.38 27.73 0.88
N TRP A 330 15.22 28.67 1.81
CA TRP A 330 15.85 29.97 1.72
C TRP A 330 17.34 29.86 2.03
N LEU A 331 18.20 30.57 1.30
CA LEU A 331 19.56 30.82 1.76
C LEU A 331 19.53 31.77 2.97
N ALA A 332 20.66 31.86 3.69
CA ALA A 332 20.76 32.65 4.92
C ALA A 332 20.45 34.15 4.73
N ASP A 333 20.62 34.67 3.51
CA ASP A 333 20.26 36.06 3.17
C ASP A 333 18.74 36.33 3.19
N GLY A 334 17.91 35.30 3.06
CA GLY A 334 16.45 35.42 2.96
C GLY A 334 15.93 35.93 1.60
N GLU A 335 16.80 36.08 0.60
CA GLU A 335 16.43 36.57 -0.73
C GLU A 335 16.47 35.46 -1.77
N ARG A 336 17.47 34.57 -1.68
CA ARG A 336 17.66 33.49 -2.65
C ARG A 336 17.03 32.19 -2.17
N ILE A 337 16.53 31.40 -3.11
CA ILE A 337 15.90 30.10 -2.84
C ILE A 337 16.69 29.02 -3.55
N VAL A 338 17.07 27.98 -2.83
CA VAL A 338 17.63 26.75 -3.38
C VAL A 338 16.54 25.68 -3.41
N THR A 339 16.48 24.92 -4.51
CA THR A 339 15.53 23.82 -4.67
C THR A 339 16.14 22.69 -5.50
N VAL A 340 15.62 21.48 -5.32
CA VAL A 340 15.84 20.37 -6.26
C VAL A 340 14.79 20.47 -7.37
N SER A 341 15.20 20.34 -8.62
CA SER A 341 14.35 20.48 -9.81
C SER A 341 14.67 19.39 -10.82
N ASP A 342 13.66 18.87 -11.52
CA ASP A 342 13.85 17.93 -12.62
C ASP A 342 13.71 18.55 -14.02
N ALA A 343 13.87 19.87 -14.14
CA ALA A 343 13.69 20.61 -15.39
C ALA A 343 14.54 20.08 -16.56
N THR A 344 15.71 19.49 -16.25
CA THR A 344 16.64 18.94 -17.25
C THR A 344 16.31 17.48 -17.64
N GLY A 345 15.28 16.88 -17.03
CA GLY A 345 14.97 15.45 -17.10
C GLY A 345 15.56 14.66 -15.93
N GLU A 346 16.62 15.17 -15.30
CA GLU A 346 17.24 14.61 -14.09
C GLU A 346 17.10 15.59 -12.91
N GLU A 347 17.09 15.08 -11.67
CA GLU A 347 17.13 15.95 -10.49
C GLU A 347 18.46 16.72 -10.45
N ARG A 348 18.37 18.05 -10.34
CA ARG A 348 19.49 18.99 -10.26
C ARG A 348 19.22 20.04 -9.19
N LEU A 349 20.31 20.62 -8.69
CA LEU A 349 20.22 21.77 -7.81
C LEU A 349 19.96 23.04 -8.63
N GLU A 350 18.98 23.83 -8.21
CA GLU A 350 18.68 25.14 -8.77
C GLU A 350 18.74 26.22 -7.69
N LEU A 351 19.31 27.37 -8.07
CA LEU A 351 19.32 28.59 -7.27
C LEU A 351 18.46 29.65 -7.96
N HIS A 352 17.39 30.06 -7.30
CA HIS A 352 16.45 31.07 -7.76
C HIS A 352 16.83 32.40 -7.09
N THR A 353 17.13 33.40 -7.91
CA THR A 353 17.49 34.76 -7.47
C THR A 353 16.53 35.78 -8.10
N PRO A 354 16.52 37.04 -7.64
CA PRO A 354 15.74 38.09 -8.27
C PRO A 354 16.05 38.29 -9.77
N GLU A 355 17.27 37.97 -10.20
CA GLU A 355 17.74 38.10 -11.59
C GLU A 355 17.38 36.91 -12.47
N GLY A 356 17.05 35.75 -11.90
CA GLY A 356 16.67 34.55 -12.64
C GLY A 356 17.02 33.23 -11.93
N VAL A 357 17.02 32.14 -12.70
CA VAL A 357 17.31 30.79 -12.20
C VAL A 357 18.67 30.33 -12.72
N ARG A 358 19.56 29.92 -11.81
CA ARG A 358 20.83 29.27 -12.11
C ARG A 358 20.72 27.77 -11.83
N ARG A 359 21.05 26.93 -12.82
CA ARG A 359 21.02 25.46 -12.73
C ARG A 359 22.45 24.92 -12.67
N TYR A 360 22.66 23.91 -11.83
CA TYR A 360 23.96 23.25 -11.66
C TYR A 360 23.92 21.84 -12.29
N GLU A 361 24.01 21.78 -13.62
CA GLU A 361 23.78 20.55 -14.39
C GLU A 361 24.91 19.51 -14.25
N ASP A 362 26.14 19.96 -13.98
CA ASP A 362 27.33 19.11 -13.83
C ASP A 362 27.35 18.34 -12.50
N PHE A 363 26.46 18.66 -11.56
CA PHE A 363 26.34 17.98 -10.28
C PHE A 363 25.17 16.98 -10.31
N ASP A 364 25.50 15.69 -10.41
CA ASP A 364 24.53 14.62 -10.21
C ASP A 364 24.24 14.44 -8.71
N VAL A 365 23.13 15.04 -8.27
CA VAL A 365 22.69 15.00 -6.87
C VAL A 365 22.07 13.65 -6.47
N GLY A 366 21.75 12.79 -7.44
CA GLY A 366 20.88 11.63 -7.22
C GLY A 366 19.45 12.06 -6.84
N ILE A 367 18.73 11.22 -6.09
CA ILE A 367 17.41 11.53 -5.54
C ILE A 367 17.59 12.06 -4.13
N VAL A 368 17.32 13.35 -3.94
CA VAL A 368 17.59 14.05 -2.67
C VAL A 368 16.47 13.77 -1.65
N TYR A 369 16.86 13.44 -0.41
CA TYR A 369 15.92 13.24 0.70
C TYR A 369 15.89 14.41 1.69
N ARG A 370 17.04 15.02 1.94
CA ARG A 370 17.15 16.14 2.89
C ARG A 370 18.14 17.17 2.36
N MET A 371 17.87 18.44 2.67
CA MET A 371 18.77 19.56 2.42
C MET A 371 18.70 20.56 3.57
N GLU A 372 19.86 21.01 4.05
CA GLU A 372 20.01 22.02 5.10
C GLU A 372 20.98 23.11 4.67
N VAL A 373 20.62 24.36 4.98
CA VAL A 373 21.36 25.56 4.58
C VAL A 373 22.36 25.93 5.67
N CYS A 374 23.58 26.29 5.28
CA CYS A 374 24.56 26.83 6.20
C CYS A 374 24.12 28.22 6.69
N PRO A 375 24.13 28.50 8.01
CA PRO A 375 23.60 29.76 8.55
C PRO A 375 24.42 31.00 8.20
N THR A 376 25.70 30.84 7.85
CA THR A 376 26.65 31.96 7.71
C THR A 376 27.30 32.05 6.33
N ALA A 377 27.24 30.99 5.52
CA ALA A 377 27.88 30.94 4.21
C ALA A 377 26.90 30.45 3.14
N ASP A 378 27.21 30.76 1.88
CA ASP A 378 26.44 30.33 0.70
C ASP A 378 26.69 28.85 0.37
N LYS A 379 26.33 27.98 1.31
CA LYS A 379 26.51 26.53 1.23
C LYS A 379 25.25 25.78 1.63
N VAL A 380 25.04 24.61 1.03
CA VAL A 380 24.02 23.65 1.45
C VAL A 380 24.63 22.28 1.69
N ALA A 381 24.13 21.56 2.69
CA ALA A 381 24.35 20.14 2.86
C ALA A 381 23.15 19.37 2.34
N LEU A 382 23.35 18.24 1.66
CA LEU A 382 22.27 17.38 1.18
C LEU A 382 22.60 15.89 1.34
N SER A 383 21.57 15.08 1.57
CA SER A 383 21.67 13.61 1.51
C SER A 383 20.76 13.05 0.42
N ASN A 384 21.17 11.90 -0.14
CA ASN A 384 20.48 11.28 -1.26
C ASN A 384 20.27 9.76 -1.05
N HIS A 385 19.60 9.14 -2.02
CA HIS A 385 19.32 7.70 -2.05
C HIS A 385 20.55 6.80 -2.11
N ARG A 386 21.71 7.33 -2.48
CA ARG A 386 22.98 6.58 -2.60
C ARG A 386 23.76 6.51 -1.29
N PHE A 387 23.14 6.96 -0.19
CA PHE A 387 23.71 7.04 1.16
C PHE A 387 24.89 8.02 1.26
N GLU A 388 24.86 9.06 0.43
CA GLU A 388 25.90 10.08 0.38
C GLU A 388 25.46 11.33 1.15
N LEU A 389 26.43 12.00 1.77
CA LEU A 389 26.32 13.36 2.28
C LEU A 389 27.20 14.29 1.46
N TRP A 390 26.60 15.30 0.85
CA TRP A 390 27.29 16.30 0.04
C TRP A 390 27.19 17.68 0.68
N VAL A 391 28.22 18.49 0.48
CA VAL A 391 28.19 19.95 0.69
C VAL A 391 28.40 20.63 -0.65
N PHE A 392 27.49 21.52 -1.03
CA PHE A 392 27.59 22.32 -2.24
C PHE A 392 27.82 23.78 -1.88
N ASP A 393 28.83 24.39 -2.52
CA ASP A 393 29.21 25.79 -2.34
C ASP A 393 28.78 26.60 -3.57
N PHE A 394 27.90 27.59 -3.39
CA PHE A 394 27.33 28.37 -4.49
C PHE A 394 28.26 29.45 -5.03
N GLU A 395 29.24 29.90 -4.24
CA GLU A 395 30.24 30.88 -4.68
C GLU A 395 31.20 30.25 -5.70
N SER A 396 31.74 29.10 -5.34
CA SER A 396 32.68 28.34 -6.19
C SER A 396 31.97 27.45 -7.21
N GLY A 397 30.71 27.09 -6.98
CA GLY A 397 29.96 26.11 -7.78
C GLY A 397 30.48 24.68 -7.64
N THR A 398 31.17 24.36 -6.54
CA THR A 398 31.86 23.07 -6.35
C THR A 398 31.09 22.14 -5.40
N PRO A 399 30.71 20.92 -5.82
CA PRO A 399 30.22 19.88 -4.93
C PRO A 399 31.36 19.18 -4.19
N THR A 400 31.20 18.94 -2.89
CA THR A 400 32.13 18.18 -2.04
C THR A 400 31.41 16.99 -1.42
N LEU A 401 31.84 15.77 -1.74
CA LEU A 401 31.36 14.56 -1.05
C LEU A 401 32.00 14.54 0.34
N VAL A 402 31.19 14.67 1.38
CA VAL A 402 31.66 14.60 2.78
C VAL A 402 31.94 13.16 3.12
N GLU A 403 30.94 12.29 2.99
CA GLU A 403 31.08 10.87 3.29
C GLU A 403 29.96 10.06 2.62
N ARG A 404 30.22 8.78 2.36
CA ARG A 404 29.22 7.81 1.90
C ARG A 404 29.19 6.62 2.85
N SER A 405 27.99 6.20 3.24
CA SER A 405 27.75 4.99 4.01
C SER A 405 27.48 3.82 3.06
N GLU A 406 27.99 2.63 3.39
CA GLU A 406 27.62 1.39 2.68
C GLU A 406 26.43 0.67 3.31
N ALA A 407 26.06 1.04 4.55
CA ALA A 407 25.12 0.27 5.35
C ALA A 407 23.76 0.95 5.57
N GLY A 408 23.62 2.23 5.25
CA GLY A 408 22.36 2.93 5.46
C GLY A 408 22.42 4.42 5.22
N MET A 409 21.24 5.02 5.09
CA MET A 409 21.07 6.45 4.81
C MET A 409 21.62 7.34 5.94
N ILE A 410 22.05 8.54 5.55
CA ILE A 410 22.34 9.64 6.47
C ILE A 410 21.01 10.23 6.96
N GLU A 411 20.50 9.71 8.10
CA GLU A 411 19.14 9.98 8.59
C GLU A 411 18.91 11.42 9.05
N GLY A 412 19.97 12.16 9.40
CA GLY A 412 19.84 13.57 9.78
C GLY A 412 21.18 14.26 9.89
N PHE A 413 21.18 15.57 9.65
CA PHE A 413 22.34 16.44 9.77
C PHE A 413 21.92 17.88 10.08
N ALA A 414 22.82 18.63 10.72
CA ALA A 414 22.59 20.02 11.10
C ALA A 414 23.89 20.81 11.11
N TRP A 415 23.85 22.03 10.59
CA TRP A 415 24.95 22.99 10.66
C TRP A 415 25.04 23.61 12.07
N SER A 416 26.26 23.84 12.54
CA SER A 416 26.52 24.63 13.74
C SER A 416 26.08 26.08 13.55
N PRO A 417 25.78 26.83 14.62
CA PRO A 417 25.35 28.23 14.53
C PRO A 417 26.36 29.15 13.81
N ASP A 418 27.66 28.86 13.90
CA ASP A 418 28.71 29.59 13.19
C ASP A 418 28.90 29.14 11.72
N GLY A 419 28.19 28.09 11.30
CA GLY A 419 28.20 27.52 9.96
C GLY A 419 29.50 26.79 9.57
N ARG A 420 30.44 26.61 10.50
CA ARG A 420 31.69 25.89 10.22
C ARG A 420 31.50 24.38 10.23
N TRP A 421 30.75 23.86 11.19
CA TRP A 421 30.66 22.44 11.49
C TRP A 421 29.34 21.84 11.01
N LEU A 422 29.38 20.64 10.46
CA LEU A 422 28.20 19.88 10.07
C LEU A 422 28.13 18.60 10.89
N ALA A 423 27.19 18.51 11.83
CA ALA A 423 26.92 17.27 12.55
C ALA A 423 26.00 16.38 11.73
N TYR A 424 26.25 15.07 11.70
CA TYR A 424 25.43 14.12 10.94
C TYR A 424 25.44 12.71 11.56
N SER A 425 24.37 11.97 11.30
CA SER A 425 24.28 10.54 11.63
C SER A 425 24.90 9.70 10.52
N PHE A 426 25.79 8.77 10.86
CA PHE A 426 26.48 7.89 9.93
C PHE A 426 26.32 6.44 10.35
N ALA A 427 25.97 5.56 9.40
CA ALA A 427 25.83 4.12 9.63
C ALA A 427 27.13 3.36 9.27
N PRO A 428 28.00 3.03 10.23
CA PRO A 428 29.20 2.23 9.93
C PRO A 428 28.88 0.76 9.61
N ASN A 429 27.69 0.27 9.96
CA ASN A 429 27.19 -1.07 9.67
C ASN A 429 25.65 -1.09 9.76
N GLU A 430 25.04 -2.21 9.37
CA GLU A 430 23.58 -2.44 9.29
C GLU A 430 22.81 -2.26 10.62
N ARG A 431 23.49 -2.10 11.76
CA ARG A 431 22.85 -2.11 13.10
C ARG A 431 23.04 -0.83 13.90
N THR A 432 24.06 -0.02 13.59
CA THR A 432 24.48 1.10 14.43
C THR A 432 24.57 2.37 13.62
N HIS A 433 24.32 3.50 14.28
CA HIS A 433 24.53 4.83 13.75
C HIS A 433 25.29 5.65 14.77
N ILE A 434 26.26 6.43 14.31
CA ILE A 434 27.06 7.30 15.17
C ILE A 434 26.90 8.75 14.73
N ILE A 435 27.04 9.68 15.68
CA ILE A 435 27.14 11.10 15.36
C ILE A 435 28.58 11.40 14.99
N LYS A 436 28.79 12.03 13.83
CA LYS A 436 30.06 12.62 13.40
C LYS A 436 29.89 14.12 13.18
N VAL A 437 31.00 14.84 13.17
CA VAL A 437 31.06 16.26 12.80
C VAL A 437 32.12 16.46 11.72
N TYR A 438 31.73 17.15 10.65
CA TYR A 438 32.59 17.55 9.54
C TYR A 438 32.99 19.04 9.68
N ASP A 439 34.28 19.34 9.56
CA ASP A 439 34.82 20.69 9.47
C ASP A 439 34.82 21.19 8.03
N SER A 440 33.92 22.11 7.69
CA SER A 440 33.81 22.61 6.31
C SER A 440 34.99 23.48 5.85
N GLN A 441 35.92 23.85 6.75
CA GLN A 441 37.12 24.61 6.41
C GLN A 441 38.32 23.69 6.14
N SER A 442 38.53 22.66 6.98
CA SER A 442 39.68 21.76 6.87
C SER A 442 39.39 20.46 6.12
N GLY A 443 38.11 20.09 5.98
CA GLY A 443 37.67 18.81 5.43
C GLY A 443 37.76 17.65 6.44
N ALA A 444 38.16 17.90 7.69
CA ALA A 444 38.32 16.86 8.70
C ALA A 444 36.97 16.33 9.21
N ILE A 445 36.91 15.03 9.50
CA ILE A 445 35.74 14.34 10.05
C ILE A 445 36.10 13.76 11.42
N HIS A 446 35.26 14.02 12.40
CA HIS A 446 35.46 13.60 13.78
C HIS A 446 34.25 12.83 14.31
N PRO A 447 34.41 11.57 14.78
CA PRO A 447 33.35 10.87 15.48
C PRO A 447 33.11 11.49 16.86
N ILE A 448 31.82 11.69 17.20
CA ILE A 448 31.35 12.20 18.48
C ILE A 448 30.90 11.04 19.38
N THR A 449 30.28 10.03 18.79
CA THR A 449 29.84 8.80 19.49
C THR A 449 30.48 7.55 18.90
N HIS A 450 30.39 6.44 19.65
CA HIS A 450 30.91 5.12 19.26
C HIS A 450 29.80 4.24 18.67
N PRO A 451 30.14 3.24 17.84
CA PRO A 451 29.18 2.35 17.18
C PRO A 451 28.61 1.28 18.13
N GLU A 452 27.97 1.74 19.20
CA GLU A 452 27.31 0.91 20.23
C GLU A 452 25.78 0.97 20.10
N PHE A 453 25.26 2.11 19.63
CA PHE A 453 23.85 2.43 19.56
C PHE A 453 23.47 2.92 18.16
N ARG A 454 22.20 3.23 17.97
CA ARG A 454 21.72 3.99 16.81
C ARG A 454 21.47 5.44 17.24
N ASP A 455 22.42 6.31 16.94
CA ASP A 455 22.37 7.75 17.21
C ASP A 455 22.01 8.54 15.95
N VAL A 456 20.93 9.33 16.01
CA VAL A 456 20.29 9.97 14.84
C VAL A 456 19.79 11.39 15.17
N MET A 457 19.40 12.14 14.13
CA MET A 457 18.78 13.47 14.24
C MET A 457 19.55 14.47 15.12
N PRO A 458 20.83 14.79 14.80
CA PRO A 458 21.59 15.76 15.57
C PRO A 458 21.04 17.19 15.41
N ALA A 459 21.11 17.99 16.47
CA ALA A 459 20.81 19.42 16.45
C ALA A 459 21.70 20.19 17.43
N TRP A 460 22.13 21.40 17.06
CA TRP A 460 22.99 22.23 17.89
C TRP A 460 22.18 23.09 18.84
N ASP A 461 22.76 23.44 20.00
CA ASP A 461 22.27 24.58 20.75
C ASP A 461 22.74 25.90 20.11
N PRO A 462 21.97 27.00 20.21
CA PRO A 462 22.35 28.26 19.58
C PRO A 462 23.64 28.89 20.10
N ASP A 463 24.10 28.58 21.32
CA ASP A 463 25.35 29.11 21.86
C ASP A 463 26.57 28.28 21.43
N GLY A 464 26.38 27.08 20.86
CA GLY A 464 27.46 26.21 20.38
C GLY A 464 28.24 25.49 21.49
N ASP A 465 27.62 25.24 22.64
CA ASP A 465 28.23 24.49 23.76
C ASP A 465 27.78 23.02 23.81
N LEU A 466 26.63 22.69 23.21
CA LEU A 466 25.94 21.42 23.26
C LEU A 466 25.55 20.94 21.86
N LEU A 467 25.63 19.63 21.66
CA LEU A 467 25.03 18.95 20.52
C LEU A 467 24.01 17.93 21.03
N TYR A 468 22.75 18.07 20.63
CA TYR A 468 21.65 17.17 20.94
C TYR A 468 21.50 16.10 19.87
N PHE A 469 20.97 14.93 20.23
CA PHE A 469 20.61 13.87 19.29
C PHE A 469 19.63 12.88 19.93
N ILE A 470 18.98 12.07 19.10
CA ILE A 470 18.11 10.96 19.53
C ILE A 470 18.93 9.67 19.49
N SER A 471 18.74 8.79 20.48
CA SER A 471 19.45 7.52 20.52
C SER A 471 18.57 6.34 20.94
N TYR A 472 18.70 5.24 20.22
CA TYR A 472 18.12 3.93 20.57
C TYR A 472 19.10 3.23 21.53
N ARG A 473 18.92 3.44 22.83
CA ARG A 473 19.86 2.95 23.85
C ARG A 473 19.23 2.54 25.16
N ASP A 474 17.91 2.63 25.28
CA ASP A 474 17.21 2.26 26.51
C ASP A 474 16.65 0.84 26.41
N TYR A 475 17.29 -0.09 27.10
CA TYR A 475 16.90 -1.51 27.09
C TYR A 475 16.02 -1.84 28.29
N ASP A 476 14.93 -1.10 28.47
CA ASP A 476 13.91 -1.35 29.50
C ASP A 476 12.75 -2.19 28.90
N PRO A 477 12.67 -3.50 29.19
CA PRO A 477 11.75 -4.39 28.50
C PRO A 477 10.31 -4.29 29.05
N VAL A 478 9.34 -4.46 28.17
CA VAL A 478 7.90 -4.52 28.50
C VAL A 478 7.35 -5.91 28.19
N TYR A 479 6.55 -6.47 29.10
CA TYR A 479 5.85 -7.74 28.90
C TYR A 479 4.70 -7.60 27.92
N ASP A 480 4.69 -8.46 26.90
CA ASP A 480 3.53 -8.68 26.05
C ASP A 480 2.34 -9.20 26.90
N GLN A 481 1.14 -8.70 26.61
CA GLN A 481 -0.05 -9.01 27.41
C GLN A 481 -0.79 -10.28 26.95
N MET A 482 -0.44 -10.82 25.77
CA MET A 482 -1.09 -11.96 25.14
C MET A 482 -0.24 -13.23 25.21
N GLN A 483 1.08 -13.10 25.18
CA GLN A 483 2.01 -14.23 25.17
C GLN A 483 3.28 -13.94 25.98
N TYR A 484 4.08 -14.98 26.24
CA TYR A 484 5.33 -14.83 26.96
C TYR A 484 6.43 -14.27 26.04
N GLU A 485 6.43 -12.96 25.83
CA GLU A 485 7.47 -12.23 25.10
C GLU A 485 7.79 -10.88 25.76
N LEU A 486 8.99 -10.36 25.47
CA LEU A 486 9.45 -9.05 25.93
C LEU A 486 9.85 -8.21 24.72
N SER A 487 9.57 -6.91 24.76
CA SER A 487 9.96 -5.96 23.71
C SER A 487 10.43 -4.63 24.31
N PHE A 488 11.00 -3.73 23.48
CA PHE A 488 11.53 -2.42 23.89
C PHE A 488 10.80 -1.25 23.19
N PRO A 489 9.47 -1.09 23.36
CA PRO A 489 8.69 -0.07 22.63
C PRO A 489 9.01 1.37 23.07
N ARG A 490 9.80 1.55 24.15
CA ARG A 490 10.24 2.84 24.70
C ARG A 490 11.76 3.03 24.61
N GLY A 491 12.40 2.36 23.64
CA GLY A 491 13.86 2.24 23.60
C GLY A 491 14.65 3.50 23.24
N GLN A 492 13.99 4.61 22.89
CA GLN A 492 14.67 5.86 22.53
C GLN A 492 14.82 6.83 23.70
N ARG A 493 15.93 7.56 23.70
CA ARG A 493 16.25 8.67 24.62
C ARG A 493 16.75 9.88 23.86
N VAL A 494 16.55 11.06 24.45
CA VAL A 494 17.16 12.30 23.99
C VAL A 494 18.47 12.52 24.73
N MET A 495 19.53 12.77 23.97
CA MET A 495 20.89 12.89 24.46
C MET A 495 21.44 14.29 24.17
N ALA A 496 22.41 14.73 24.97
CA ALA A 496 23.19 15.94 24.78
C ALA A 496 24.67 15.63 25.00
N VAL A 497 25.58 16.20 24.23
CA VAL A 497 27.03 16.13 24.48
C VAL A 497 27.57 17.53 24.70
N THR A 498 28.39 17.72 25.75
CA THR A 498 29.12 18.98 25.95
C THR A 498 30.32 19.04 25.02
N LEU A 499 30.42 20.08 24.20
CA LEU A 499 31.42 20.19 23.14
C LEU A 499 32.80 20.58 23.67
N ARG A 500 32.86 21.39 24.73
CA ARG A 500 34.10 21.74 25.45
C ARG A 500 34.20 21.05 26.81
N LYS A 501 35.42 20.87 27.31
CA LYS A 501 35.71 20.28 28.63
C LYS A 501 35.34 21.22 29.79
N ASP A 502 35.25 22.52 29.53
CA ASP A 502 34.96 23.57 30.52
C ASP A 502 33.46 23.90 30.66
N VAL A 503 32.60 23.33 29.82
CA VAL A 503 31.15 23.49 29.90
C VAL A 503 30.63 22.63 31.06
N PRO A 504 30.01 23.23 32.09
CA PRO A 504 29.45 22.48 33.21
C PRO A 504 28.29 21.60 32.76
N ASN A 505 27.95 20.58 33.55
CA ASN A 505 26.80 19.72 33.26
C ASN A 505 25.50 20.56 33.19
N PRO A 506 24.86 20.69 32.02
CA PRO A 506 23.68 21.55 31.84
C PRO A 506 22.44 21.04 32.57
N LEU A 507 22.45 19.80 33.08
CA LEU A 507 21.36 19.21 33.84
C LEU A 507 21.35 19.61 35.32
N ILE A 508 22.39 20.31 35.78
CA ILE A 508 22.49 20.79 37.16
C ILE A 508 22.12 22.28 37.16
N PRO A 509 20.90 22.66 37.60
CA PRO A 509 20.49 24.05 37.62
C PRO A 509 21.30 24.84 38.67
N SER A 510 21.61 26.08 38.35
CA SER A 510 22.25 27.00 39.30
C SER A 510 21.29 27.33 40.45
N PRO A 511 21.76 27.42 41.72
CA PRO A 511 20.92 27.81 42.85
C PRO A 511 20.28 29.18 42.63
N GLN A 512 18.95 29.26 42.75
CA GLN A 512 18.16 30.50 42.66
C GLN A 512 17.53 30.83 44.03
N PRO A 513 17.43 32.12 44.42
CA PRO A 513 16.77 32.52 45.67
C PRO A 513 15.26 32.19 45.70
N LEU A 514 14.72 32.01 46.90
CA LEU A 514 13.38 31.41 47.14
C LEU A 514 12.19 32.39 47.05
N GLU A 515 12.41 33.68 46.79
CA GLU A 515 11.32 34.68 46.65
C GLU A 515 11.18 35.17 45.20
N GLY A 516 9.95 35.08 44.70
CA GLY A 516 9.55 35.58 43.40
C GLY A 516 9.63 37.10 43.32
N GLY A 517 10.16 37.57 42.19
CA GLY A 517 10.03 38.92 41.72
C GLY A 517 10.07 38.91 40.20
N GLU A 518 8.89 38.92 39.59
CA GLU A 518 8.69 39.58 38.29
C GLU A 518 9.08 41.05 38.46
N LYS A 519 10.38 41.30 38.41
CA LYS A 519 11.03 42.54 38.01
C LYS A 519 12.37 42.09 37.45
N GLU A 520 12.34 41.58 36.21
CA GLU A 520 13.43 41.93 35.31
C GLU A 520 13.51 43.45 35.36
N SER A 521 14.55 43.96 36.00
CA SER A 521 14.98 45.32 35.75
C SER A 521 15.08 45.45 34.23
N GLU A 522 14.33 46.42 33.69
CA GLU A 522 14.65 47.06 32.42
C GLU A 522 16.08 47.63 32.53
N GLU A 523 17.10 46.77 32.52
CA GLU A 523 18.31 47.11 31.81
C GLU A 523 17.84 47.26 30.38
N LYS A 524 17.88 48.52 29.90
CA LYS A 524 17.70 48.85 28.50
C LYS A 524 18.31 47.72 27.67
N GLU A 525 17.47 47.02 26.92
CA GLU A 525 17.92 46.35 25.72
C GLU A 525 18.59 47.44 24.88
N GLU A 526 19.91 47.59 25.05
CA GLU A 526 20.75 47.89 23.91
C GLU A 526 20.36 46.83 22.89
N ASN A 527 19.79 47.28 21.77
CA ASN A 527 19.55 46.44 20.60
C ASN A 527 20.71 45.45 20.51
N PRO A 528 20.47 44.12 20.51
CA PRO A 528 21.48 43.23 19.99
C PRO A 528 21.61 43.64 18.53
N GLU A 529 22.59 44.50 18.25
CA GLU A 529 23.21 44.54 16.94
C GLU A 529 23.45 43.09 16.56
N SER A 530 23.12 42.76 15.32
CA SER A 530 23.33 41.48 14.67
C SER A 530 24.83 41.13 14.64
N GLY A 531 25.39 40.80 15.80
CA GLY A 531 26.75 40.34 15.96
C GLY A 531 26.89 38.95 15.34
N GLU A 532 28.03 38.72 14.70
CA GLU A 532 28.36 37.41 14.14
C GLU A 532 28.22 36.31 15.21
N PRO A 533 27.70 35.11 14.85
CA PRO A 533 27.57 33.99 15.77
C PRO A 533 28.92 33.64 16.41
N LYS A 534 28.91 33.29 17.70
CA LYS A 534 30.14 32.91 18.41
C LYS A 534 30.76 31.69 17.75
N PRO A 535 32.09 31.67 17.50
CA PRO A 535 32.76 30.50 16.96
C PRO A 535 32.58 29.27 17.85
N VAL A 536 32.14 28.17 17.25
CA VAL A 536 31.96 26.89 17.94
C VAL A 536 33.31 26.21 18.12
N GLN A 537 33.62 25.88 19.38
CA GLN A 537 34.84 25.20 19.77
C GLN A 537 34.51 23.79 20.26
N ILE A 538 35.23 22.80 19.75
CA ILE A 538 35.02 21.39 20.08
C ILE A 538 36.36 20.81 20.55
N ASP A 539 36.38 20.30 21.78
CA ASP A 539 37.48 19.45 22.25
C ASP A 539 37.16 18.02 21.80
N PHE A 540 37.98 17.36 20.97
CA PHE A 540 37.65 15.99 20.52
C PHE A 540 38.11 14.89 21.47
N ASP A 541 39.12 15.16 22.30
CA ASP A 541 39.63 14.21 23.28
C ASP A 541 38.51 13.71 24.20
N ASP A 542 38.32 12.39 24.20
CA ASP A 542 37.34 11.68 25.04
C ASP A 542 35.90 12.26 24.96
N ILE A 543 35.53 12.85 23.82
CA ILE A 543 34.22 13.52 23.66
C ILE A 543 33.02 12.61 23.94
N HIS A 544 33.12 11.34 23.56
CA HIS A 544 32.11 10.31 23.82
C HIS A 544 31.80 10.11 25.32
N LEU A 545 32.73 10.45 26.23
CA LEU A 545 32.50 10.36 27.68
C LEU A 545 31.67 11.53 28.23
N ARG A 546 31.41 12.56 27.42
CA ARG A 546 30.63 13.75 27.80
C ARG A 546 29.17 13.71 27.34
N VAL A 547 28.71 12.54 26.89
CA VAL A 547 27.30 12.31 26.52
C VAL A 547 26.44 12.21 27.79
N LEU A 548 25.36 12.96 27.82
CA LEU A 548 24.40 13.11 28.92
C LEU A 548 23.00 12.76 28.44
N THR A 549 22.21 12.10 29.28
CA THR A 549 20.79 11.83 29.01
C THR A 549 19.95 13.01 29.46
N VAL A 550 19.21 13.62 28.53
CA VAL A 550 18.20 14.63 28.88
C VAL A 550 17.09 13.91 29.67
N PRO A 551 16.63 14.44 30.82
CA PRO A 551 15.71 13.73 31.73
C PRO A 551 14.27 13.76 31.23
N LEU A 552 14.07 13.24 30.03
CA LEU A 552 12.80 12.85 29.45
C LEU A 552 12.62 11.33 29.60
N PRO A 553 11.37 10.82 29.69
CA PRO A 553 11.11 9.38 29.78
C PRO A 553 11.64 8.62 28.56
N GLY A 554 11.65 7.28 28.60
CA GLY A 554 11.85 6.48 27.40
C GLY A 554 10.60 6.57 26.51
N GLY A 555 10.77 6.65 25.18
CA GLY A 555 9.65 6.86 24.27
C GLY A 555 10.00 6.68 22.80
N ILE A 556 9.20 7.30 21.93
CA ILE A 556 9.41 7.41 20.48
C ILE A 556 9.54 8.90 20.16
N TYR A 557 10.69 9.31 19.66
CA TYR A 557 11.05 10.70 19.36
C TYR A 557 11.35 10.87 17.87
N GLY A 558 10.95 12.00 17.29
CA GLY A 558 11.13 12.26 15.85
C GLY A 558 12.27 13.23 15.53
N GLN A 559 12.27 14.40 16.17
CA GLN A 559 13.21 15.49 15.90
C GLN A 559 13.50 16.28 17.17
N VAL A 560 14.71 16.85 17.25
CA VAL A 560 15.13 17.80 18.28
C VAL A 560 15.55 19.13 17.65
N ALA A 561 15.37 20.24 18.37
CA ALA A 561 15.84 21.57 17.96
C ALA A 561 16.23 22.43 19.18
N GLY A 562 17.45 22.98 19.18
CA GLY A 562 17.92 23.90 20.22
C GLY A 562 17.30 25.28 20.09
N LEU A 563 17.00 25.92 21.22
CA LEU A 563 16.52 27.28 21.34
C LEU A 563 17.42 28.08 22.30
N ASP A 564 17.26 29.40 22.27
CA ASP A 564 17.92 30.33 23.20
C ASP A 564 17.62 30.00 24.67
N LYS A 565 18.46 30.53 25.57
CA LYS A 565 18.36 30.31 27.02
C LYS A 565 18.47 28.82 27.41
N LYS A 566 19.24 28.03 26.64
CA LYS A 566 19.43 26.59 26.85
C LYS A 566 18.09 25.85 26.94
N ARG A 567 17.26 26.02 25.92
CA ARG A 567 15.98 25.32 25.78
C ARG A 567 16.04 24.36 24.60
N LEU A 568 15.24 23.29 24.66
CA LEU A 568 15.22 22.22 23.66
C LEU A 568 13.79 21.85 23.31
N LEU A 569 13.45 21.89 22.02
CA LEU A 569 12.22 21.32 21.49
C LEU A 569 12.43 19.87 21.08
N VAL A 570 11.47 19.01 21.39
CA VAL A 570 11.49 17.58 21.06
C VAL A 570 10.11 17.16 20.58
N SER A 571 10.00 16.51 19.42
CA SER A 571 8.75 15.82 19.04
C SER A 571 8.72 14.39 19.60
N SER A 572 7.63 14.02 20.26
CA SER A 572 7.39 12.70 20.83
C SER A 572 6.10 12.10 20.26
N PHE A 573 6.06 10.79 20.03
CA PHE A 573 4.93 10.08 19.46
C PHE A 573 4.43 8.98 20.42
N PRO A 574 3.12 8.69 20.44
CA PRO A 574 2.57 7.60 21.25
C PRO A 574 2.98 6.22 20.69
N ILE A 575 2.92 5.21 21.56
CA ILE A 575 2.99 3.80 21.13
C ILE A 575 1.57 3.40 20.73
N GLU A 576 1.41 2.95 19.48
CA GLU A 576 0.11 2.58 18.90
C GLU A 576 0.10 1.15 18.37
N GLY A 577 -1.11 0.62 18.20
CA GLY A 577 -1.31 -0.64 17.47
C GLY A 577 -1.38 -0.40 15.97
N THR A 578 -0.86 -1.33 15.18
CA THR A 578 -0.70 -1.21 13.73
C THR A 578 -1.82 -1.89 12.92
N LEU A 579 -2.92 -2.30 13.57
CA LEU A 579 -4.03 -3.03 12.93
C LEU A 579 -5.00 -2.13 12.15
N ASP A 580 -5.17 -0.90 12.63
CA ASP A 580 -6.04 0.11 12.04
C ASP A 580 -5.23 1.25 11.39
N GLU A 581 -3.90 1.10 11.31
CA GLU A 581 -3.09 1.90 10.39
C GLU A 581 -3.62 1.64 8.98
N GLY A 582 -3.85 2.73 8.23
CA GLY A 582 -4.30 2.64 6.83
C GLY A 582 -3.40 1.72 6.00
N ASP A 583 -3.91 1.25 4.87
CA ASP A 583 -3.09 0.54 3.89
C ASP A 583 -1.81 1.38 3.62
N TRP A 584 -0.63 0.76 3.49
CA TRP A 584 0.60 1.49 3.19
C TRP A 584 0.52 2.25 1.84
N THR A 585 -0.48 1.93 1.02
CA THR A 585 -0.86 2.67 -0.19
C THR A 585 -1.74 3.90 0.05
N ASP A 586 -2.29 4.05 1.26
CA ASP A 586 -3.04 5.23 1.69
C ASP A 586 -2.08 6.38 2.01
N THR A 587 -1.87 7.24 1.03
CA THR A 587 -1.11 8.49 1.18
C THR A 587 -1.98 9.63 1.71
N GLY A 588 -3.08 9.32 2.43
CA GLY A 588 -4.01 10.27 3.03
C GLY A 588 -3.36 11.20 4.06
N GLU A 589 -4.17 12.04 4.69
CA GLU A 589 -3.66 13.00 5.69
C GLU A 589 -3.00 12.24 6.86
N GLU A 590 -1.71 12.48 7.09
CA GLU A 590 -1.02 12.01 8.30
C GLU A 590 -1.73 12.59 9.52
N GLU A 591 -2.40 11.74 10.29
CA GLU A 591 -3.03 12.15 11.55
C GLU A 591 -1.96 12.79 12.44
N GLY A 592 -2.21 14.02 12.87
CA GLY A 592 -1.35 14.70 13.82
C GLY A 592 -1.48 14.01 15.18
N LYS A 593 -0.50 13.18 15.54
CA LYS A 593 -0.48 12.42 16.80
C LYS A 593 0.69 12.75 17.72
N GLY A 594 1.69 13.45 17.20
CA GLY A 594 2.87 13.85 17.96
C GLY A 594 2.58 14.92 19.00
N THR A 595 3.42 14.99 20.02
CA THR A 595 3.45 16.06 21.02
C THR A 595 4.80 16.77 20.94
N LEU A 596 4.77 18.10 20.89
CA LEU A 596 5.95 18.94 20.99
C LEU A 596 6.24 19.23 22.46
N ILE A 597 7.40 18.82 22.94
CA ILE A 597 7.87 19.00 24.31
C ILE A 597 8.96 20.06 24.32
N LEU A 598 8.91 20.99 25.27
CA LEU A 598 9.97 21.92 25.60
C LEU A 598 10.69 21.45 26.86
N TYR A 599 12.01 21.30 26.80
CA TYR A 599 12.86 21.09 27.95
C TYR A 599 13.71 22.33 28.22
N ASP A 600 13.62 22.88 29.43
CA ASP A 600 14.41 24.02 29.89
C ASP A 600 15.51 23.52 30.85
N PHE A 601 16.77 23.58 30.40
CA PHE A 601 17.92 23.12 31.18
C PHE A 601 18.17 24.02 32.40
N SER A 602 17.89 25.32 32.30
CA SER A 602 18.10 26.27 33.41
C SER A 602 17.17 26.01 34.59
N ARG A 603 15.97 25.50 34.30
CA ARG A 603 14.94 25.15 35.30
C ARG A 603 14.87 23.65 35.58
N ALA A 604 15.65 22.83 34.85
CA ALA A 604 15.58 21.38 34.84
C ALA A 604 14.14 20.84 34.72
N LYS A 605 13.33 21.44 33.83
CA LYS A 605 11.89 21.16 33.71
C LYS A 605 11.48 20.93 32.26
N SER A 606 10.65 19.91 32.03
CA SER A 606 9.93 19.69 30.77
C SER A 606 8.49 20.20 30.82
N GLU A 607 7.97 20.62 29.68
CA GLU A 607 6.57 21.00 29.48
C GLU A 607 6.09 20.58 28.08
N GLU A 608 4.93 19.96 27.99
CA GLU A 608 4.25 19.70 26.72
C GLU A 608 3.66 21.02 26.20
N LEU A 609 4.06 21.42 24.99
CA LEU A 609 3.64 22.69 24.37
C LEU A 609 2.43 22.52 23.45
N ILE A 610 2.48 21.52 22.56
CA ILE A 610 1.55 21.38 21.45
C ILE A 610 1.25 19.90 21.25
N HIS A 611 -0.03 19.56 21.12
CA HIS A 611 -0.47 18.20 20.81
C HIS A 611 -0.93 18.09 19.36
N GLY A 612 -0.97 16.87 18.86
CA GLY A 612 -1.45 16.54 17.53
C GLY A 612 -0.59 17.11 16.41
N ILE A 613 0.73 17.22 16.62
CA ILE A 613 1.66 17.67 15.60
C ILE A 613 2.10 16.49 14.72
N THR A 614 2.37 16.79 13.46
CA THR A 614 2.99 15.84 12.52
C THR A 614 4.46 16.18 12.31
N ARG A 615 4.77 17.47 12.08
CA ARG A 615 6.13 18.00 11.89
C ARG A 615 6.25 19.45 12.35
N PHE A 616 7.47 19.90 12.62
CA PHE A 616 7.76 21.29 12.97
C PHE A 616 9.11 21.77 12.41
N ALA A 617 9.27 23.08 12.29
CA ALA A 617 10.53 23.73 11.94
C ALA A 617 10.69 25.05 12.72
N VAL A 618 11.94 25.45 12.94
CA VAL A 618 12.30 26.72 13.59
C VAL A 618 13.02 27.59 12.57
N SER A 619 12.81 28.91 12.61
CA SER A 619 13.56 29.87 11.80
C SER A 619 15.06 29.84 12.12
N LEU A 620 15.90 30.29 11.19
CA LEU A 620 17.36 30.28 11.34
C LEU A 620 17.82 31.10 12.55
N ASP A 621 17.10 32.18 12.87
CA ASP A 621 17.35 33.01 14.06
C ASP A 621 16.83 32.40 15.38
N GLY A 622 16.19 31.23 15.34
CA GLY A 622 15.68 30.52 16.51
C GLY A 622 14.40 31.10 17.12
N LYS A 623 13.81 32.17 16.54
CA LYS A 623 12.73 32.94 17.19
C LYS A 623 11.32 32.54 16.80
N THR A 624 11.15 31.90 15.65
CA THR A 624 9.83 31.56 15.10
C THR A 624 9.69 30.06 14.91
N LEU A 625 8.57 29.50 15.35
CA LEU A 625 8.18 28.11 15.18
C LEU A 625 7.05 28.04 14.16
N VAL A 626 7.15 27.10 13.23
CA VAL A 626 6.02 26.61 12.43
C VAL A 626 5.80 25.13 12.73
N TYR A 627 4.55 24.72 12.85
CA TYR A 627 4.19 23.31 12.95
C TYR A 627 3.00 22.99 12.06
N GLN A 628 2.89 21.70 11.72
CA GLN A 628 1.75 21.12 11.02
C GLN A 628 0.94 20.24 11.95
N THR A 629 -0.38 20.34 11.83
CA THR A 629 -1.35 19.44 12.47
C THR A 629 -2.43 19.12 11.44
N GLY A 630 -2.56 17.83 11.10
CA GLY A 630 -3.32 17.40 9.91
C GLY A 630 -2.85 18.15 8.65
N SER A 631 -3.77 18.75 7.90
CA SER A 631 -3.48 19.55 6.70
C SER A 631 -3.26 21.05 6.96
N ARG A 632 -3.24 21.52 8.22
CA ARG A 632 -3.11 22.94 8.59
C ARG A 632 -1.70 23.29 9.06
N LEU A 633 -1.29 24.54 8.83
CA LEU A 633 -0.05 25.12 9.36
C LEU A 633 -0.32 26.25 10.36
N ARG A 634 0.48 26.30 11.42
CA ARG A 634 0.44 27.36 12.44
C ARG A 634 1.83 27.89 12.74
N VAL A 635 1.95 29.21 12.81
CA VAL A 635 3.19 29.95 13.09
C VAL A 635 3.04 30.74 14.39
N LEU A 636 4.04 30.66 15.27
CA LEU A 636 4.09 31.36 16.55
C LEU A 636 5.54 31.62 17.00
N PRO A 637 5.78 32.43 18.05
CA PRO A 637 7.11 32.52 18.65
C PRO A 637 7.61 31.17 19.18
N ALA A 638 8.89 30.89 18.99
CA ALA A 638 9.49 29.62 19.39
C ALA A 638 9.48 29.44 20.92
N GLY A 639 9.12 28.23 21.37
CA GLY A 639 9.04 27.88 22.79
C GLY A 639 7.83 28.45 23.53
N GLN A 640 6.85 29.05 22.84
CA GLN A 640 5.59 29.48 23.43
C GLN A 640 4.48 28.46 23.18
N LYS A 641 3.48 28.44 24.07
CA LYS A 641 2.24 27.69 23.86
C LYS A 641 1.28 28.47 22.97
N PRO A 642 0.55 27.80 22.06
CA PRO A 642 -0.58 28.44 21.39
C PRO A 642 -1.65 28.84 22.40
N ASP A 643 -2.30 30.00 22.22
CA ASP A 643 -3.48 30.35 23.01
C ASP A 643 -4.66 29.48 22.55
N GLU A 644 -5.20 28.68 23.48
CA GLU A 644 -6.33 27.78 23.25
C GLU A 644 -7.59 28.52 22.77
N LYS A 645 -7.73 29.81 23.10
CA LYS A 645 -8.87 30.63 22.65
C LYS A 645 -8.92 30.77 21.14
N HIS A 646 -7.77 30.67 20.47
CA HIS A 646 -7.64 30.87 19.03
C HIS A 646 -7.58 29.55 18.23
N GLU A 647 -7.86 28.41 18.85
CA GLU A 647 -7.74 27.10 18.20
C GLU A 647 -8.68 26.95 16.99
N HIS A 648 -9.91 27.45 17.14
CA HIS A 648 -10.96 27.41 16.11
C HIS A 648 -11.13 28.73 15.35
N ASP A 649 -10.25 29.70 15.62
CA ASP A 649 -10.29 30.99 14.94
C ASP A 649 -9.81 30.87 13.49
N PRO A 650 -10.30 31.75 12.59
CA PRO A 650 -9.82 31.81 11.23
C PRO A 650 -8.31 32.15 11.18
N PRO A 651 -7.64 31.86 10.04
CA PRO A 651 -6.25 32.26 9.81
C PRO A 651 -6.00 33.75 10.07
N SER A 652 -5.13 34.06 11.03
CA SER A 652 -4.76 35.42 11.40
C SER A 652 -3.44 35.44 12.17
N ARG A 653 -2.85 36.64 12.33
CA ARG A 653 -1.65 36.86 13.15
C ARG A 653 -1.88 36.53 14.62
N GLU A 654 -3.09 36.77 15.14
CA GLU A 654 -3.45 36.47 16.53
C GLU A 654 -3.60 34.96 16.75
N SER A 655 -4.25 34.27 15.81
CA SER A 655 -4.42 32.82 15.93
C SER A 655 -3.16 32.04 15.58
N GLY A 656 -2.30 32.61 14.74
CA GLY A 656 -1.11 31.96 14.20
C GLY A 656 -1.41 31.03 13.01
N TRP A 657 -2.68 30.73 12.73
CA TRP A 657 -3.08 29.87 11.62
C TRP A 657 -2.78 30.52 10.27
N ILE A 658 -2.33 29.70 9.30
CA ILE A 658 -1.97 30.14 7.95
C ILE A 658 -3.10 29.82 6.97
N ASP A 659 -3.46 30.81 6.15
CA ASP A 659 -4.44 30.63 5.07
C ASP A 659 -3.76 30.05 3.82
N LEU A 660 -3.73 28.73 3.72
CA LEU A 660 -3.17 28.01 2.58
C LEU A 660 -4.00 28.20 1.30
N SER A 661 -5.25 28.63 1.41
CA SER A 661 -6.08 28.93 0.23
C SER A 661 -5.53 30.11 -0.57
N ARG A 662 -4.72 31.00 0.02
CA ARG A 662 -4.07 32.10 -0.71
C ARG A 662 -3.20 31.60 -1.87
N VAL A 663 -2.66 30.39 -1.78
CA VAL A 663 -1.92 29.75 -2.87
C VAL A 663 -2.91 29.27 -3.92
N ARG A 664 -2.84 29.83 -5.14
CA ARG A 664 -3.67 29.42 -6.28
C ARG A 664 -2.84 28.58 -7.24
N CYS A 665 -2.70 27.29 -6.93
CA CYS A 665 -1.88 26.37 -7.72
C CYS A 665 -2.64 25.90 -8.98
N ALA A 666 -2.27 26.45 -10.14
CA ALA A 666 -2.78 26.00 -11.44
C ALA A 666 -1.99 24.77 -11.93
N VAL A 667 -2.67 23.77 -12.49
CA VAL A 667 -2.06 22.55 -13.05
C VAL A 667 -2.53 22.34 -14.48
N VAL A 668 -1.64 21.83 -15.33
CA VAL A 668 -1.95 21.37 -16.69
C VAL A 668 -1.64 19.86 -16.75
N PRO A 669 -2.64 18.98 -16.64
CA PRO A 669 -2.42 17.55 -16.46
C PRO A 669 -1.52 16.90 -17.52
N SER A 670 -1.61 17.31 -18.79
CA SER A 670 -0.75 16.76 -19.85
C SER A 670 0.73 17.09 -19.66
N GLU A 671 1.07 18.22 -19.06
CA GLU A 671 2.46 18.57 -18.73
C GLU A 671 2.91 17.82 -17.47
N GLU A 672 2.03 17.67 -16.47
CA GLU A 672 2.31 16.85 -15.28
C GLU A 672 2.58 15.39 -15.67
N TRP A 673 1.75 14.78 -16.52
CA TRP A 673 1.93 13.38 -16.94
C TRP A 673 3.26 13.14 -17.67
N ARG A 674 3.76 14.10 -18.46
CA ARG A 674 5.08 13.99 -19.08
C ARG A 674 6.20 14.02 -18.05
N GLN A 675 6.10 14.91 -17.06
CA GLN A 675 7.04 14.96 -15.95
C GLN A 675 6.98 13.68 -15.12
N MET A 676 5.79 13.23 -14.72
CA MET A 676 5.57 12.03 -13.91
C MET A 676 6.05 10.76 -14.59
N TYR A 677 5.85 10.63 -15.91
CA TYR A 677 6.36 9.50 -16.68
C TYR A 677 7.89 9.44 -16.65
N ARG A 678 8.56 10.58 -16.88
CA ARG A 678 10.03 10.68 -16.76
C ARG A 678 10.51 10.34 -15.36
N GLU A 679 9.82 10.86 -14.36
CA GLU A 679 10.15 10.60 -12.97
C GLU A 679 10.00 9.11 -12.63
N ALA A 680 8.91 8.45 -13.04
CA ALA A 680 8.73 7.03 -12.79
C ALA A 680 9.80 6.17 -13.48
N TRP A 681 10.12 6.50 -14.74
CA TRP A 681 11.21 5.85 -15.47
C TRP A 681 12.55 6.01 -14.74
N ARG A 682 12.84 7.23 -14.24
CA ARG A 682 14.06 7.54 -13.46
C ARG A 682 14.06 6.80 -12.13
N LEU A 683 12.95 6.77 -11.41
CA LEU A 683 12.84 6.05 -10.13
C LEU A 683 13.10 4.55 -10.33
N GLN A 684 12.53 3.93 -11.36
CA GLN A 684 12.87 2.54 -11.68
C GLN A 684 14.37 2.38 -11.94
N ARG A 685 15.00 3.27 -12.72
CA ARG A 685 16.45 3.21 -12.97
C ARG A 685 17.29 3.33 -11.69
N GLU A 686 16.92 4.23 -10.77
CA GLU A 686 17.70 4.53 -9.57
C GLU A 686 17.55 3.50 -8.45
N PHE A 687 16.41 2.81 -8.37
CA PHE A 687 16.08 1.90 -7.26
C PHE A 687 15.90 0.43 -7.67
N PHE A 688 15.92 0.09 -8.96
CA PHE A 688 15.80 -1.31 -9.35
C PHE A 688 16.98 -2.13 -8.84
N TRP A 689 16.68 -3.33 -8.32
CA TRP A 689 17.61 -4.16 -7.56
C TRP A 689 18.95 -4.47 -8.25
N THR A 690 18.97 -4.47 -9.59
CA THR A 690 20.20 -4.62 -10.38
C THR A 690 20.44 -3.41 -11.29
N PRO A 691 21.64 -2.79 -11.27
CA PRO A 691 21.94 -1.60 -12.07
C PRO A 691 21.81 -1.78 -13.59
N ASP A 692 21.92 -3.01 -14.10
CA ASP A 692 21.81 -3.33 -15.52
C ASP A 692 20.35 -3.59 -15.98
N MET A 693 19.36 -3.29 -15.11
CA MET A 693 17.94 -3.47 -15.38
C MET A 693 17.56 -4.90 -15.80
N SER A 694 18.31 -5.91 -15.32
CA SER A 694 18.15 -7.32 -15.71
C SER A 694 18.27 -7.54 -17.23
N GLY A 695 19.10 -6.72 -17.89
CA GLY A 695 19.32 -6.76 -19.34
C GLY A 695 18.24 -6.07 -20.18
N VAL A 696 17.27 -5.40 -19.57
CA VAL A 696 16.27 -4.60 -20.29
C VAL A 696 16.90 -3.27 -20.73
N ASP A 697 16.82 -2.96 -22.02
CA ASP A 697 17.18 -1.63 -22.54
C ASP A 697 16.13 -0.60 -22.09
N TRP A 698 16.37 -0.04 -20.91
CA TRP A 698 15.41 0.84 -20.25
C TRP A 698 15.21 2.17 -20.99
N GLN A 699 16.23 2.65 -21.71
CA GLN A 699 16.09 3.83 -22.55
C GLN A 699 15.18 3.54 -23.76
N LYS A 700 15.36 2.39 -24.41
CA LYS A 700 14.47 1.98 -25.51
C LYS A 700 13.02 1.82 -25.05
N VAL A 701 12.79 1.32 -23.84
CA VAL A 701 11.44 1.26 -23.25
C VAL A 701 10.86 2.66 -23.09
N TYR A 702 11.62 3.61 -22.54
CA TYR A 702 11.20 5.02 -22.46
C TYR A 702 10.81 5.58 -23.82
N ASP A 703 11.69 5.46 -24.81
CA ASP A 703 11.49 6.02 -26.16
C ASP A 703 10.29 5.40 -26.90
N ARG A 704 10.01 4.11 -26.65
CA ARG A 704 8.84 3.40 -27.20
C ARG A 704 7.53 3.97 -26.68
N TYR A 705 7.41 4.10 -25.36
CA TYR A 705 6.14 4.40 -24.68
C TYR A 705 5.88 5.90 -24.52
N TYR A 706 6.92 6.75 -24.46
CA TYR A 706 6.80 8.20 -24.26
C TYR A 706 5.89 8.91 -25.29
N PRO A 707 5.95 8.61 -26.61
CA PRO A 707 5.07 9.25 -27.59
C PRO A 707 3.56 9.00 -27.36
N LEU A 708 3.20 7.92 -26.65
CA LEU A 708 1.79 7.63 -26.35
C LEU A 708 1.17 8.66 -25.39
N LEU A 709 1.97 9.43 -24.64
CA LEU A 709 1.49 10.51 -23.79
C LEU A 709 0.70 11.58 -24.55
N GLU A 710 0.97 11.78 -25.85
CA GLU A 710 0.19 12.72 -26.69
C GLU A 710 -1.27 12.27 -26.90
N ARG A 711 -1.54 10.98 -26.69
CA ARG A 711 -2.86 10.35 -26.84
C ARG A 711 -3.63 10.32 -25.53
N VAL A 712 -2.92 10.33 -24.41
CA VAL A 712 -3.50 10.31 -23.06
C VAL A 712 -4.31 11.58 -22.83
N ALA A 713 -5.56 11.40 -22.42
CA ALA A 713 -6.48 12.47 -22.08
C ALA A 713 -6.96 12.38 -20.63
N THR A 714 -6.70 11.28 -19.91
CA THR A 714 -7.19 11.05 -18.54
C THR A 714 -6.14 10.38 -17.65
N ARG A 715 -6.32 10.49 -16.33
CA ARG A 715 -5.42 9.86 -15.35
C ARG A 715 -5.46 8.32 -15.41
N ALA A 716 -6.57 7.73 -15.83
CA ALA A 716 -6.69 6.27 -15.97
C ALA A 716 -6.02 5.74 -17.25
N GLU A 717 -5.96 6.54 -18.31
CA GLU A 717 -5.13 6.24 -19.50
C GLU A 717 -3.64 6.40 -19.17
N PHE A 718 -3.29 7.43 -18.40
CA PHE A 718 -1.93 7.58 -17.89
C PHE A 718 -1.50 6.38 -17.04
N SER A 719 -2.35 5.93 -16.10
CA SER A 719 -2.10 4.72 -15.30
C SER A 719 -1.91 3.47 -16.17
N ASP A 720 -2.74 3.27 -17.20
CA ASP A 720 -2.58 2.14 -18.12
C ASP A 720 -1.21 2.14 -18.83
N LEU A 721 -0.78 3.32 -19.32
CA LEU A 721 0.54 3.50 -19.93
C LEU A 721 1.68 3.20 -18.95
N MET A 722 1.53 3.66 -17.70
CA MET A 722 2.50 3.44 -16.62
C MET A 722 2.65 1.96 -16.26
N TRP A 723 1.54 1.22 -16.21
CA TRP A 723 1.56 -0.23 -15.99
C TRP A 723 2.27 -0.96 -17.14
N GLU A 724 2.02 -0.56 -18.38
CA GLU A 724 2.62 -1.22 -19.55
C GLU A 724 4.13 -0.96 -19.67
N MET A 725 4.57 0.28 -19.39
CA MET A 725 5.98 0.66 -19.37
C MET A 725 6.76 -0.09 -18.28
N GLN A 726 6.26 -0.09 -17.04
CA GLN A 726 6.94 -0.76 -15.93
C GLN A 726 6.90 -2.29 -16.05
N GLY A 727 5.85 -2.83 -16.67
CA GLY A 727 5.74 -4.27 -16.94
C GLY A 727 6.85 -4.82 -17.83
N GLU A 728 7.55 -3.98 -18.61
CA GLU A 728 8.72 -4.38 -19.41
C GLU A 728 9.90 -4.87 -18.57
N LEU A 729 9.98 -4.48 -17.29
CA LEU A 729 11.01 -4.98 -16.38
C LEU A 729 10.85 -6.48 -16.09
N GLY A 730 9.66 -7.06 -16.34
CA GLY A 730 9.44 -8.51 -16.21
C GLY A 730 9.65 -9.03 -14.78
N THR A 731 9.33 -8.23 -13.78
CA THR A 731 9.60 -8.44 -12.35
C THR A 731 8.35 -8.22 -11.51
N SER A 732 8.30 -8.84 -10.34
CA SER A 732 7.30 -8.59 -9.31
C SER A 732 7.37 -7.17 -8.77
N HIS A 733 6.29 -6.72 -8.12
CA HIS A 733 6.23 -5.47 -7.36
C HIS A 733 6.53 -4.16 -8.12
N CYS A 734 6.33 -4.14 -9.44
CA CYS A 734 6.23 -2.90 -10.22
C CYS A 734 4.80 -2.37 -10.21
N TYR A 735 4.37 -1.73 -9.13
CA TYR A 735 2.99 -1.29 -8.95
C TYR A 735 2.78 0.20 -9.23
N GLU A 736 1.51 0.58 -9.44
CA GLU A 736 1.06 1.97 -9.50
C GLU A 736 -0.21 2.15 -8.67
N PHE A 737 -0.24 3.23 -7.86
CA PHE A 737 -1.34 3.56 -6.95
C PHE A 737 -1.62 5.06 -6.92
N GLY A 738 -2.78 5.45 -6.40
CA GLY A 738 -3.13 6.84 -6.07
C GLY A 738 -3.18 7.77 -7.29
N GLY A 739 -3.26 9.07 -7.01
CA GLY A 739 -3.24 10.11 -8.03
C GLY A 739 -4.56 10.87 -8.20
N ASP A 740 -4.53 11.88 -9.07
CA ASP A 740 -5.62 12.85 -9.24
C ASP A 740 -6.64 12.39 -10.29
N TYR A 741 -7.39 11.34 -9.95
CA TYR A 741 -8.54 10.87 -10.72
C TYR A 741 -9.77 11.76 -10.53
N ARG A 742 -10.72 11.71 -11.47
CA ARG A 742 -12.06 12.28 -11.27
C ARG A 742 -12.66 11.74 -9.97
N GLN A 743 -13.28 12.63 -9.21
CA GLN A 743 -13.92 12.33 -7.94
C GLN A 743 -15.44 12.30 -8.14
N PRO A 744 -16.03 11.12 -8.46
CA PRO A 744 -17.49 10.98 -8.47
C PRO A 744 -18.05 11.09 -7.03
N PRO A 745 -19.38 11.29 -6.86
CA PRO A 745 -20.03 11.08 -5.58
C PRO A 745 -19.67 9.69 -5.00
N GLN A 746 -19.36 9.64 -3.71
CA GLN A 746 -19.01 8.40 -3.01
C GLN A 746 -20.20 7.95 -2.17
N TYR A 747 -20.90 6.91 -2.62
CA TYR A 747 -22.00 6.29 -1.87
C TYR A 747 -21.58 4.88 -1.43
N THR A 748 -21.22 4.74 -0.15
CA THR A 748 -20.74 3.48 0.41
C THR A 748 -21.90 2.53 0.69
N LEU A 749 -21.75 1.27 0.27
CA LEU A 749 -22.78 0.25 0.45
C LEU A 749 -22.81 -0.25 1.90
N GLY A 750 -24.01 -0.31 2.49
CA GLY A 750 -24.23 -1.01 3.75
C GLY A 750 -24.52 -2.49 3.52
N PHE A 751 -24.06 -3.36 4.42
CA PHE A 751 -24.26 -4.80 4.29
C PHE A 751 -24.98 -5.40 5.49
N LEU A 752 -25.70 -6.51 5.25
CA LEU A 752 -26.45 -7.26 6.26
C LEU A 752 -25.79 -8.60 6.62
N GLY A 753 -24.69 -9.00 5.99
CA GLY A 753 -24.01 -10.26 6.32
C GLY A 753 -24.89 -11.48 6.04
N ALA A 754 -25.59 -11.51 4.90
CA ALA A 754 -26.52 -12.58 4.56
C ALA A 754 -26.69 -12.79 3.05
N GLU A 755 -27.09 -14.01 2.67
CA GLU A 755 -27.46 -14.37 1.31
C GLU A 755 -28.98 -14.34 1.13
N PHE A 756 -29.42 -13.92 -0.07
CA PHE A 756 -30.81 -13.65 -0.37
C PHE A 756 -31.24 -14.22 -1.73
N GLU A 757 -32.45 -14.76 -1.79
CA GLU A 757 -33.10 -15.19 -3.03
C GLU A 757 -34.49 -14.57 -3.19
N TRP A 758 -34.84 -14.15 -4.41
CA TRP A 758 -36.18 -13.62 -4.70
C TRP A 758 -37.24 -14.72 -4.59
N ASP A 759 -38.25 -14.48 -3.77
CA ASP A 759 -39.42 -15.35 -3.62
C ASP A 759 -40.65 -14.75 -4.31
N GLU A 760 -41.05 -15.35 -5.44
CA GLU A 760 -42.20 -14.91 -6.24
C GLU A 760 -43.53 -15.00 -5.47
N LYS A 761 -43.68 -15.91 -4.50
CA LYS A 761 -44.94 -16.02 -3.74
C LYS A 761 -45.01 -15.00 -2.63
N ALA A 762 -43.90 -14.79 -1.93
CA ALA A 762 -43.84 -13.87 -0.79
C ALA A 762 -43.67 -12.40 -1.22
N GLN A 763 -43.25 -12.16 -2.47
CA GLN A 763 -42.93 -10.84 -3.02
C GLN A 763 -41.89 -10.12 -2.14
N GLY A 764 -40.77 -10.81 -1.91
CA GLY A 764 -39.65 -10.36 -1.08
C GLY A 764 -38.45 -11.29 -1.21
N TYR A 765 -37.37 -10.99 -0.49
CA TYR A 765 -36.13 -11.76 -0.54
C TYR A 765 -36.03 -12.72 0.64
N ARG A 766 -36.06 -14.02 0.37
CA ARG A 766 -35.86 -15.07 1.37
C ARG A 766 -34.40 -15.09 1.80
N ILE A 767 -34.16 -15.09 3.10
CA ILE A 767 -32.82 -15.27 3.69
C ILE A 767 -32.43 -16.74 3.51
N THR A 768 -31.40 -17.01 2.73
CA THR A 768 -30.90 -18.37 2.49
C THR A 768 -29.74 -18.74 3.40
N HIS A 769 -28.96 -17.75 3.81
CA HIS A 769 -27.85 -17.91 4.75
C HIS A 769 -27.64 -16.63 5.55
N ILE A 770 -27.27 -16.77 6.82
CA ILE A 770 -26.81 -15.65 7.66
C ILE A 770 -25.37 -15.98 8.04
N HIS A 771 -24.43 -15.14 7.59
CA HIS A 771 -23.02 -15.35 7.86
C HIS A 771 -22.74 -15.20 9.36
N THR A 772 -21.90 -16.08 9.91
CA THR A 772 -21.55 -16.06 11.34
C THR A 772 -20.04 -15.94 11.51
N GLY A 773 -19.59 -14.85 12.12
CA GLY A 773 -18.18 -14.66 12.48
C GLY A 773 -17.98 -14.54 13.98
N ASP A 774 -17.22 -13.53 14.41
CA ASP A 774 -16.88 -13.33 15.83
C ASP A 774 -17.59 -12.07 16.37
N PRO A 775 -18.68 -12.20 17.15
CA PRO A 775 -19.56 -11.08 17.51
C PRO A 775 -18.93 -10.01 18.44
N TRP A 776 -17.79 -10.33 19.07
CA TRP A 776 -17.04 -9.37 19.90
C TRP A 776 -16.03 -8.54 19.10
N LEU A 777 -15.86 -8.82 17.81
CA LEU A 777 -15.04 -8.04 16.90
C LEU A 777 -15.95 -7.15 16.05
N GLU A 778 -15.63 -5.86 15.99
CA GLU A 778 -16.39 -4.92 15.18
C GLU A 778 -16.32 -5.30 13.70
N ASN A 779 -17.47 -5.24 13.02
CA ASN A 779 -17.64 -5.60 11.61
C ASN A 779 -17.25 -7.05 11.24
N ALA A 780 -17.23 -7.97 12.21
CA ALA A 780 -16.87 -9.37 11.98
C ALA A 780 -18.01 -10.36 12.26
N ASP A 781 -19.25 -9.90 12.44
CA ASP A 781 -20.45 -10.75 12.50
C ASP A 781 -21.62 -10.10 11.74
N SER A 782 -22.62 -10.90 11.35
CA SER A 782 -23.79 -10.37 10.65
C SER A 782 -24.61 -9.46 11.57
N PRO A 783 -25.04 -8.27 11.09
CA PRO A 783 -26.04 -7.45 11.75
C PRO A 783 -27.34 -8.21 12.09
N LEU A 784 -27.67 -9.24 11.31
CA LEU A 784 -28.85 -10.07 11.55
C LEU A 784 -28.73 -10.98 12.79
N ASN A 785 -27.51 -11.20 13.29
CA ASN A 785 -27.22 -11.92 14.53
C ASN A 785 -27.28 -11.00 15.77
N GLU A 786 -27.45 -9.69 15.61
CA GLU A 786 -27.50 -8.75 16.74
C GLU A 786 -28.61 -9.11 17.73
N PRO A 787 -28.36 -8.96 19.05
CA PRO A 787 -29.37 -9.18 20.07
C PRO A 787 -30.65 -8.37 19.80
N GLY A 788 -31.78 -9.06 19.69
CA GLY A 788 -33.09 -8.45 19.46
C GLY A 788 -33.55 -8.40 17.99
N VAL A 789 -32.67 -8.64 17.02
CA VAL A 789 -33.07 -8.75 15.59
C VAL A 789 -33.80 -10.07 15.34
N LEU A 790 -33.30 -11.16 15.94
CA LEU A 790 -33.92 -12.50 15.90
C LEU A 790 -34.24 -12.99 14.47
N ALA A 791 -33.49 -12.55 13.45
CA ALA A 791 -33.69 -13.00 12.08
C ALA A 791 -33.34 -14.48 11.95
N GLN A 792 -34.04 -15.20 11.07
CA GLN A 792 -33.80 -16.61 10.84
C GLN A 792 -33.72 -16.94 9.35
N VAL A 793 -32.89 -17.94 9.01
CA VAL A 793 -32.89 -18.54 7.67
C VAL A 793 -34.30 -19.02 7.33
N GLY A 794 -34.75 -18.70 6.12
CA GLY A 794 -36.09 -18.99 5.62
C GLY A 794 -37.12 -17.87 5.78
N GLU A 795 -36.86 -16.86 6.64
CA GLU A 795 -37.67 -15.65 6.69
C GLU A 795 -37.51 -14.80 5.43
N VAL A 796 -38.50 -13.96 5.13
CA VAL A 796 -38.52 -13.12 3.93
C VAL A 796 -38.37 -11.65 4.31
N LEU A 797 -37.31 -11.02 3.82
CA LEU A 797 -37.11 -9.57 3.86
C LEU A 797 -38.03 -8.89 2.82
N ILE A 798 -38.94 -8.06 3.29
CA ILE A 798 -39.97 -7.41 2.46
C ILE A 798 -39.59 -5.95 2.15
N ALA A 799 -39.01 -5.26 3.12
CA ALA A 799 -38.72 -3.84 3.03
C ALA A 799 -37.51 -3.46 3.87
N ILE A 800 -36.79 -2.42 3.40
CA ILE A 800 -35.70 -1.76 4.10
C ILE A 800 -36.07 -0.28 4.20
N ASN A 801 -36.00 0.31 5.40
CA ASN A 801 -36.39 1.69 5.68
C ASN A 801 -37.80 2.04 5.15
N GLY A 802 -38.74 1.10 5.29
CA GLY A 802 -40.12 1.23 4.81
C GLY A 802 -40.30 1.10 3.30
N GLN A 803 -39.23 1.02 2.51
CA GLN A 803 -39.30 0.82 1.06
C GLN A 803 -39.36 -0.66 0.69
N ARG A 804 -40.37 -1.04 -0.11
CA ARG A 804 -40.55 -2.42 -0.56
C ARG A 804 -39.47 -2.84 -1.55
N LEU A 805 -39.02 -4.08 -1.37
CA LEU A 805 -38.16 -4.78 -2.30
C LEU A 805 -38.97 -5.31 -3.49
N SER A 806 -38.30 -5.50 -4.63
CA SER A 806 -38.87 -6.15 -5.81
C SER A 806 -37.82 -6.99 -6.53
N ARG A 807 -38.23 -7.77 -7.53
CA ARG A 807 -37.30 -8.56 -8.34
C ARG A 807 -36.19 -7.72 -8.98
N THR A 808 -36.47 -6.47 -9.33
CA THR A 808 -35.51 -5.53 -9.93
C THR A 808 -34.98 -4.49 -8.95
N ARG A 809 -35.38 -4.57 -7.67
CA ARG A 809 -34.91 -3.72 -6.57
C ARG A 809 -34.41 -4.59 -5.43
N PRO A 810 -33.17 -5.11 -5.52
CA PRO A 810 -32.60 -6.01 -4.52
C PRO A 810 -32.20 -5.25 -3.23
N PRO A 811 -31.90 -5.97 -2.13
CA PRO A 811 -31.46 -5.37 -0.87
C PRO A 811 -30.29 -4.39 -1.05
N GLY A 812 -29.29 -4.75 -1.86
CA GLY A 812 -28.12 -3.91 -2.10
C GLY A 812 -28.45 -2.52 -2.67
N GLU A 813 -29.49 -2.39 -3.49
CA GLU A 813 -29.92 -1.08 -4.01
C GLU A 813 -30.46 -0.18 -2.88
N LEU A 814 -31.26 -0.75 -1.97
CA LEU A 814 -31.82 0.00 -0.84
C LEU A 814 -30.82 0.25 0.30
N LEU A 815 -29.70 -0.47 0.30
CA LEU A 815 -28.61 -0.31 1.26
C LEU A 815 -27.48 0.59 0.74
N LEU A 816 -27.59 1.09 -0.51
CA LEU A 816 -26.65 2.08 -1.03
C LEU A 816 -26.67 3.33 -0.16
N ASN A 817 -25.48 3.84 0.18
CA ASN A 817 -25.28 4.97 1.09
C ASN A 817 -25.80 4.72 2.52
N GLN A 818 -25.88 3.46 2.94
CA GLN A 818 -26.29 3.07 4.29
C GLN A 818 -25.14 2.43 5.08
N ALA A 819 -23.89 2.51 4.65
CA ALA A 819 -22.75 1.89 5.35
C ALA A 819 -22.61 2.41 6.79
N GLY A 820 -22.57 1.50 7.77
CA GLY A 820 -22.44 1.84 9.19
C GLY A 820 -23.66 2.53 9.80
N MET A 821 -24.78 2.62 9.08
CA MET A 821 -25.99 3.32 9.53
C MET A 821 -27.04 2.34 10.09
N PRO A 822 -27.87 2.78 11.06
CA PRO A 822 -29.02 2.00 11.50
C PRO A 822 -30.07 1.95 10.39
N VAL A 823 -30.54 0.74 10.05
CA VAL A 823 -31.59 0.51 9.07
C VAL A 823 -32.74 -0.28 9.68
N GLN A 824 -33.96 0.03 9.25
CA GLN A 824 -35.17 -0.69 9.64
C GLN A 824 -35.45 -1.81 8.64
N LEU A 825 -35.53 -3.06 9.10
CA LEU A 825 -35.85 -4.23 8.29
C LEU A 825 -37.27 -4.72 8.60
N THR A 826 -38.06 -5.02 7.58
CA THR A 826 -39.36 -5.67 7.73
C THR A 826 -39.26 -7.13 7.28
N LEU A 827 -39.34 -8.05 8.24
CA LEU A 827 -39.17 -9.49 8.06
C LEU A 827 -40.52 -10.21 8.19
N ARG A 828 -40.75 -11.21 7.33
CA ARG A 828 -41.90 -12.11 7.39
C ARG A 828 -41.45 -13.52 7.74
N ALA A 829 -42.00 -14.05 8.81
CA ALA A 829 -41.80 -15.43 9.21
C ALA A 829 -42.56 -16.40 8.27
N PRO A 830 -42.19 -17.70 8.24
CA PRO A 830 -42.89 -18.71 7.42
C PRO A 830 -44.38 -18.87 7.73
N ASP A 831 -44.81 -18.53 8.94
CA ASP A 831 -46.22 -18.54 9.38
C ASP A 831 -47.04 -17.33 8.88
N GLY A 832 -46.38 -16.39 8.18
CA GLY A 832 -46.96 -15.16 7.65
C GLY A 832 -46.87 -13.95 8.59
N THR A 833 -46.43 -14.13 9.84
CA THR A 833 -46.27 -13.04 10.80
C THR A 833 -45.18 -12.07 10.33
N THR A 834 -45.48 -10.78 10.32
CA THR A 834 -44.51 -9.73 9.92
C THR A 834 -44.07 -8.95 11.14
N ARG A 835 -42.76 -8.69 11.25
CA ARG A 835 -42.19 -7.82 12.28
C ARG A 835 -41.19 -6.84 11.68
N THR A 836 -40.94 -5.78 12.42
CA THR A 836 -39.96 -4.76 12.06
C THR A 836 -38.88 -4.70 13.13
N VAL A 837 -37.62 -4.65 12.69
CA VAL A 837 -36.43 -4.63 13.54
C VAL A 837 -35.46 -3.55 13.03
N VAL A 838 -34.59 -3.06 13.90
CA VAL A 838 -33.54 -2.09 13.53
C VAL A 838 -32.19 -2.73 13.83
N THR A 839 -31.24 -2.58 12.90
CA THR A 839 -29.88 -3.09 13.03
C THR A 839 -28.89 -2.13 12.35
N LYS A 840 -27.63 -2.11 12.79
CA LYS A 840 -26.58 -1.29 12.16
C LYS A 840 -25.92 -2.09 11.05
N THR A 841 -25.94 -1.57 9.82
CA THR A 841 -25.27 -2.24 8.68
C THR A 841 -23.75 -2.26 8.86
N LEU A 842 -23.11 -3.22 8.22
CA LEU A 842 -21.65 -3.25 8.08
C LEU A 842 -21.19 -2.25 7.02
N THR A 843 -19.97 -1.73 7.18
CA THR A 843 -19.27 -0.95 6.15
C THR A 843 -18.53 -1.83 5.13
N SER A 844 -18.26 -3.09 5.49
CA SER A 844 -17.63 -4.12 4.66
C SER A 844 -17.94 -5.51 5.21
N GLU A 845 -18.11 -6.50 4.35
CA GLU A 845 -18.30 -7.92 4.75
C GLU A 845 -16.98 -8.70 4.78
N ALA A 846 -15.84 -8.09 4.41
CA ALA A 846 -14.58 -8.81 4.23
C ALA A 846 -14.11 -9.54 5.51
N ARG A 847 -14.14 -8.86 6.67
CA ARG A 847 -13.76 -9.47 7.96
C ARG A 847 -14.75 -10.57 8.37
N LEU A 848 -16.05 -10.34 8.21
CA LEU A 848 -17.11 -11.33 8.48
C LEU A 848 -16.91 -12.62 7.67
N LEU A 849 -16.84 -12.51 6.34
CA LEU A 849 -16.71 -13.65 5.44
C LEU A 849 -15.41 -14.42 5.69
N TYR A 850 -14.33 -13.69 5.97
CA TYR A 850 -13.05 -14.28 6.35
C TYR A 850 -13.17 -15.10 7.65
N ARG A 851 -13.74 -14.52 8.73
CA ARG A 851 -13.85 -15.19 10.03
C ARG A 851 -14.77 -16.40 9.96
N GLU A 852 -15.88 -16.32 9.24
CA GLU A 852 -16.75 -17.48 9.00
C GLU A 852 -15.99 -18.60 8.29
N TRP A 853 -15.26 -18.29 7.22
CA TRP A 853 -14.48 -19.27 6.46
C TRP A 853 -13.41 -19.95 7.33
N VAL A 854 -12.65 -19.18 8.13
CA VAL A 854 -11.65 -19.72 9.07
C VAL A 854 -12.31 -20.61 10.13
N ASN A 855 -13.40 -20.15 10.74
CA ASN A 855 -14.09 -20.89 11.80
C ASN A 855 -14.69 -22.20 11.25
N ARG A 856 -15.22 -22.19 10.03
CA ARG A 856 -15.72 -23.39 9.33
C ARG A 856 -14.60 -24.40 9.07
N ASN A 857 -13.46 -23.96 8.54
CA ASN A 857 -12.32 -24.84 8.29
C ASN A 857 -11.76 -25.43 9.59
N ARG A 858 -11.66 -24.62 10.65
CA ARG A 858 -11.25 -25.08 11.97
C ARG A 858 -12.18 -26.18 12.50
N ALA A 859 -13.49 -25.95 12.46
CA ALA A 859 -14.48 -26.93 12.90
C ALA A 859 -14.41 -28.22 12.07
N TYR A 860 -14.19 -28.10 10.75
CA TYR A 860 -14.00 -29.24 9.86
C TYR A 860 -12.79 -30.09 10.25
N VAL A 861 -11.62 -29.45 10.47
CA VAL A 861 -10.40 -30.14 10.91
C VAL A 861 -10.61 -30.82 12.26
N HIS A 862 -11.23 -30.14 13.23
CA HIS A 862 -11.50 -30.74 14.55
C HIS A 862 -12.42 -31.97 14.42
N ALA A 863 -13.48 -31.88 13.63
CA ALA A 863 -14.40 -32.99 13.43
C ALA A 863 -13.75 -34.19 12.73
N LYS A 864 -12.86 -33.95 11.75
CA LYS A 864 -12.19 -35.02 10.98
C LYS A 864 -11.03 -35.68 11.70
N THR A 865 -10.54 -35.07 12.77
CA THR A 865 -9.36 -35.54 13.52
C THR A 865 -9.67 -35.89 14.97
N ASP A 866 -10.96 -35.96 15.33
CA ASP A 866 -11.43 -36.13 16.71
C ASP A 866 -10.80 -35.11 17.68
N GLY A 867 -10.60 -33.87 17.21
CA GLY A 867 -10.00 -32.77 17.95
C GLY A 867 -8.48 -32.89 18.19
N GLN A 868 -7.79 -33.85 17.57
CA GLN A 868 -6.36 -34.05 17.77
C GLN A 868 -5.47 -33.06 17.00
N VAL A 869 -6.01 -32.40 15.98
CA VAL A 869 -5.27 -31.47 15.12
C VAL A 869 -5.87 -30.08 15.24
N GLY A 870 -5.02 -29.08 15.47
CA GLY A 870 -5.39 -27.67 15.43
C GLY A 870 -5.31 -27.07 14.04
N TYR A 871 -6.01 -25.98 13.82
CA TYR A 871 -6.04 -25.26 12.54
C TYR A 871 -5.93 -23.75 12.75
N ILE A 872 -4.98 -23.15 12.05
CA ILE A 872 -4.84 -21.70 11.94
C ILE A 872 -4.77 -21.31 10.46
N HIS A 873 -5.20 -20.08 10.18
CA HIS A 873 -5.00 -19.46 8.88
C HIS A 873 -4.32 -18.10 9.04
N ILE A 874 -3.44 -17.76 8.10
CA ILE A 874 -2.66 -16.51 8.10
C ILE A 874 -2.95 -15.75 6.79
N PRO A 875 -3.77 -14.68 6.79
CA PRO A 875 -4.28 -14.03 5.57
C PRO A 875 -3.28 -13.11 4.87
N ASP A 876 -2.27 -12.60 5.57
CA ASP A 876 -1.16 -11.84 5.02
C ASP A 876 0.05 -11.96 5.95
N MET A 877 1.14 -11.27 5.63
CA MET A 877 2.31 -11.14 6.50
C MET A 877 2.48 -9.69 6.98
N GLY A 878 1.37 -8.99 7.21
CA GLY A 878 1.31 -7.69 7.87
C GLY A 878 0.74 -7.79 9.29
N SER A 879 0.26 -6.65 9.81
CA SER A 879 -0.35 -6.55 11.14
C SER A 879 -1.59 -7.44 11.29
N TRP A 880 -2.42 -7.54 10.25
CA TRP A 880 -3.62 -8.37 10.28
C TRP A 880 -3.27 -9.86 10.38
N GLY A 881 -2.35 -10.33 9.55
CA GLY A 881 -1.78 -11.67 9.60
C GLY A 881 -1.16 -12.01 10.94
N PHE A 882 -0.39 -11.09 11.53
CA PHE A 882 0.16 -11.26 12.88
C PHE A 882 -0.94 -11.48 13.92
N SER A 883 -2.02 -10.69 13.86
CA SER A 883 -3.15 -10.79 14.78
C SER A 883 -3.92 -12.11 14.60
N GLU A 884 -4.24 -12.50 13.37
CA GLU A 884 -4.94 -13.77 13.09
C GLU A 884 -4.10 -14.98 13.48
N PHE A 885 -2.78 -14.95 13.22
CA PHE A 885 -1.87 -15.99 13.66
C PHE A 885 -1.97 -16.18 15.17
N HIS A 886 -1.77 -15.14 15.98
CA HIS A 886 -1.80 -15.29 17.44
C HIS A 886 -3.19 -15.65 17.98
N ARG A 887 -4.26 -15.11 17.37
CA ARG A 887 -5.65 -15.45 17.71
C ARG A 887 -5.94 -16.94 17.53
N GLY A 888 -5.38 -17.56 16.49
CA GLY A 888 -5.53 -18.99 16.22
C GLY A 888 -4.49 -19.86 16.95
N PHE A 889 -3.23 -19.45 16.94
CA PHE A 889 -2.09 -20.25 17.35
C PHE A 889 -2.14 -20.59 18.83
N LEU A 890 -2.30 -19.59 19.70
CA LEU A 890 -2.31 -19.79 21.15
C LEU A 890 -3.38 -20.80 21.62
N PRO A 891 -4.66 -20.71 21.19
CA PRO A 891 -5.67 -21.70 21.60
C PRO A 891 -5.52 -23.06 20.90
N GLU A 892 -5.01 -23.12 19.67
CA GLU A 892 -4.91 -24.39 18.92
C GLU A 892 -3.63 -25.18 19.24
N LEU A 893 -2.60 -24.54 19.82
CA LEU A 893 -1.32 -25.16 20.18
C LEU A 893 -1.43 -26.26 21.26
N VAL A 894 -2.54 -26.31 21.99
CA VAL A 894 -2.81 -27.37 22.99
C VAL A 894 -3.03 -28.74 22.35
N ARG A 895 -3.22 -28.80 21.03
CA ARG A 895 -3.50 -30.02 20.29
C ARG A 895 -2.20 -30.74 19.85
N PRO A 896 -2.22 -32.08 19.77
CA PRO A 896 -1.05 -32.86 19.35
C PRO A 896 -0.48 -32.54 17.96
N GLY A 897 -1.30 -32.16 16.98
CA GLY A 897 -0.86 -31.73 15.64
C GLY A 897 -1.38 -30.34 15.28
N LEU A 898 -0.74 -29.66 14.31
CA LEU A 898 -1.15 -28.33 13.84
C LEU A 898 -1.12 -28.22 12.31
N ILE A 899 -2.21 -27.76 11.72
CA ILE A 899 -2.29 -27.32 10.32
C ILE A 899 -2.15 -25.80 10.27
N VAL A 900 -1.22 -25.31 9.45
CA VAL A 900 -0.98 -23.88 9.19
C VAL A 900 -1.38 -23.57 7.75
N ASP A 901 -2.52 -22.93 7.56
CA ASP A 901 -3.03 -22.57 6.23
C ASP A 901 -2.59 -21.13 5.86
N VAL A 902 -1.82 -21.00 4.77
CA VAL A 902 -1.37 -19.73 4.19
C VAL A 902 -1.92 -19.52 2.78
N ARG A 903 -2.99 -20.23 2.39
CA ARG A 903 -3.65 -20.03 1.09
C ARG A 903 -4.21 -18.63 0.98
N GLY A 904 -3.99 -17.97 -0.15
CA GLY A 904 -4.41 -16.58 -0.32
C GLY A 904 -3.67 -15.59 0.56
N ASN A 905 -2.47 -15.92 1.08
CA ASN A 905 -1.68 -14.99 1.87
C ASN A 905 -1.20 -13.77 1.05
N GLY A 906 -1.50 -12.56 1.53
CA GLY A 906 -1.23 -11.31 0.83
C GLY A 906 0.22 -10.81 0.80
N GLY A 907 1.15 -11.44 1.53
CA GLY A 907 2.51 -10.94 1.69
C GLY A 907 2.64 -9.86 2.78
N GLY A 908 3.84 -9.29 2.93
CA GLY A 908 4.18 -8.34 4.01
C GLY A 908 5.65 -8.50 4.43
N PHE A 909 5.93 -8.63 5.73
CA PHE A 909 7.31 -8.69 6.25
C PHE A 909 7.48 -9.50 7.55
N ILE A 910 6.44 -10.13 8.10
CA ILE A 910 6.49 -10.80 9.41
C ILE A 910 6.75 -12.32 9.35
N SER A 911 6.97 -12.93 8.17
CA SER A 911 7.11 -14.39 8.03
C SER A 911 8.19 -14.98 8.93
N ALA A 912 9.34 -14.32 9.05
CA ALA A 912 10.47 -14.76 9.88
C ALA A 912 10.07 -14.87 11.37
N LEU A 913 9.26 -13.95 11.88
CA LEU A 913 8.76 -13.96 13.26
C LEU A 913 7.82 -15.15 13.51
N LEU A 914 6.97 -15.47 12.52
CA LEU A 914 6.06 -16.61 12.62
C LEU A 914 6.80 -17.95 12.52
N LEU A 915 7.75 -18.05 11.59
CA LEU A 915 8.59 -19.24 11.42
C LEU A 915 9.44 -19.53 12.66
N GLU A 916 9.95 -18.49 13.34
CA GLU A 916 10.67 -18.65 14.60
C GLU A 916 9.79 -19.37 15.65
N LYS A 917 8.52 -18.96 15.79
CA LYS A 917 7.57 -19.59 16.72
C LYS A 917 7.23 -21.01 16.31
N LEU A 918 6.91 -21.25 15.03
CA LEU A 918 6.56 -22.57 14.52
C LEU A 918 7.74 -23.56 14.61
N ALA A 919 8.98 -23.09 14.53
CA ALA A 919 10.18 -23.91 14.62
C ALA A 919 10.57 -24.29 16.06
N ARG A 920 9.91 -23.73 17.09
CA ARG A 920 10.19 -24.05 18.50
C ARG A 920 9.99 -25.55 18.75
N LYS A 921 11.02 -26.23 19.25
CA LYS A 921 10.93 -27.63 19.64
C LYS A 921 10.53 -27.73 21.11
N ARG A 922 9.56 -28.59 21.43
CA ARG A 922 9.22 -28.90 22.82
C ARG A 922 10.31 -29.77 23.43
N LEU A 923 11.05 -29.24 24.39
CA LEU A 923 12.23 -29.86 25.00
C LEU A 923 11.94 -30.49 26.37
N GLY A 924 10.95 -29.97 27.09
CA GLY A 924 10.65 -30.42 28.45
C GLY A 924 9.31 -29.91 28.95
N TYR A 925 9.09 -30.10 30.26
CA TYR A 925 7.87 -29.67 30.93
C TYR A 925 8.15 -29.17 32.35
N ASP A 926 7.51 -28.07 32.74
CA ASP A 926 7.33 -27.68 34.14
C ASP A 926 6.09 -28.38 34.70
N VAL A 927 6.27 -29.19 35.75
CA VAL A 927 5.18 -29.96 36.37
C VAL A 927 4.80 -29.35 37.72
N PRO A 928 3.78 -28.48 37.79
CA PRO A 928 3.34 -27.89 39.04
C PRO A 928 2.66 -28.93 39.93
N ARG A 929 2.70 -28.72 41.25
CA ARG A 929 2.09 -29.63 42.25
C ARG A 929 0.58 -29.88 42.02
N TRP A 930 -0.15 -28.85 41.59
CA TRP A 930 -1.62 -28.85 41.50
C TRP A 930 -2.14 -28.60 40.08
N GLY A 931 -1.27 -28.60 39.08
CA GLY A 931 -1.63 -28.28 37.69
C GLY A 931 -1.14 -29.34 36.70
N LYS A 932 -1.44 -29.12 35.42
CA LYS A 932 -0.94 -29.97 34.32
C LYS A 932 0.51 -29.62 33.98
N PRO A 933 1.31 -30.56 33.45
CA PRO A 933 2.61 -30.27 32.85
C PRO A 933 2.49 -29.14 31.81
N MET A 934 3.30 -28.10 31.97
CA MET A 934 3.40 -26.97 31.05
C MET A 934 4.64 -27.18 30.17
N PRO A 935 4.54 -27.06 28.84
CA PRO A 935 5.67 -27.29 27.95
C PRO A 935 6.79 -26.26 28.13
N TYR A 936 8.03 -26.64 27.80
CA TYR A 936 9.18 -25.76 27.69
C TYR A 936 9.86 -25.93 26.31
N PRO A 937 10.01 -24.86 25.52
CA PRO A 937 9.41 -23.53 25.68
C PRO A 937 7.87 -23.58 25.73
N HIS A 938 7.23 -22.58 26.35
CA HIS A 938 5.78 -22.56 26.58
C HIS A 938 4.99 -22.67 25.27
N ASP A 939 5.30 -21.82 24.29
CA ASP A 939 4.61 -21.84 23.00
C ASP A 939 5.36 -22.72 22.00
N SER A 940 5.48 -24.01 22.31
CA SER A 940 6.08 -25.03 21.42
C SER A 940 5.07 -26.08 20.95
N PRO A 941 5.00 -26.40 19.64
CA PRO A 941 4.17 -27.49 19.12
C PRO A 941 4.50 -28.85 19.74
N MET A 942 3.48 -29.68 19.99
CA MET A 942 3.67 -31.00 20.61
C MET A 942 4.11 -32.08 19.62
N GLY A 943 3.60 -32.01 18.40
CA GLY A 943 3.78 -33.03 17.36
C GLY A 943 3.95 -32.39 15.99
N PRO A 944 3.57 -33.10 14.90
CA PRO A 944 3.85 -32.64 13.55
C PRO A 944 3.07 -31.37 13.19
N ILE A 945 3.65 -30.60 12.27
CA ILE A 945 3.03 -29.44 11.63
C ILE A 945 2.93 -29.73 10.13
N VAL A 946 1.80 -29.40 9.52
CA VAL A 946 1.61 -29.41 8.07
C VAL A 946 1.18 -28.03 7.63
N ALA A 947 1.75 -27.51 6.54
CA ALA A 947 1.36 -26.23 5.98
C ALA A 947 0.57 -26.42 4.67
N ILE A 948 -0.39 -25.54 4.42
CA ILE A 948 -1.14 -25.49 3.16
C ILE A 948 -0.87 -24.15 2.48
N THR A 949 -0.56 -24.17 1.18
CA THR A 949 -0.39 -22.97 0.35
C THR A 949 -1.10 -23.13 -0.99
N ASP A 950 -1.34 -22.02 -1.69
CA ASP A 950 -1.89 -22.02 -3.04
C ASP A 950 -1.20 -20.95 -3.88
N GLU A 951 -1.59 -20.85 -5.15
CA GLU A 951 -0.99 -19.88 -6.06
C GLU A 951 -1.16 -18.42 -5.63
N ARG A 952 -2.11 -18.11 -4.76
CA ARG A 952 -2.41 -16.73 -4.36
C ARG A 952 -1.59 -16.26 -3.16
N ALA A 953 -0.92 -17.18 -2.46
CA ALA A 953 0.10 -16.85 -1.48
C ALA A 953 1.30 -16.23 -2.20
N GLY A 954 1.75 -15.04 -1.79
CA GLY A 954 2.82 -14.34 -2.51
C GLY A 954 3.66 -13.40 -1.65
N SER A 955 4.79 -12.92 -2.21
CA SER A 955 5.71 -12.01 -1.53
C SER A 955 6.29 -12.66 -0.28
N ASP A 956 6.14 -12.07 0.89
CA ASP A 956 6.57 -12.71 2.13
C ASP A 956 5.82 -14.04 2.43
N GLY A 957 4.68 -14.31 1.78
CA GLY A 957 4.02 -15.62 1.74
C GLY A 957 4.76 -16.67 0.89
N ASP A 958 5.44 -16.25 -0.19
CA ASP A 958 6.38 -17.10 -0.94
C ASP A 958 7.57 -17.45 -0.03
N MET A 959 8.14 -16.43 0.64
CA MET A 959 9.26 -16.59 1.55
C MET A 959 8.92 -17.52 2.71
N PHE A 960 7.74 -17.37 3.32
CA PHE A 960 7.24 -18.28 4.36
C PHE A 960 7.19 -19.72 3.85
N SER A 961 6.56 -19.94 2.70
CA SER A 961 6.36 -21.27 2.12
C SER A 961 7.71 -21.96 1.85
N HIS A 962 8.67 -21.25 1.26
CA HIS A 962 10.00 -21.79 0.98
C HIS A 962 10.81 -22.03 2.26
N ALA A 963 10.83 -21.05 3.17
CA ALA A 963 11.57 -21.14 4.42
C ALA A 963 11.01 -22.21 5.36
N PHE A 964 9.70 -22.44 5.40
CA PHE A 964 9.07 -23.53 6.15
C PHE A 964 9.66 -24.90 5.78
N LYS A 965 9.84 -25.13 4.48
CA LYS A 965 10.48 -26.35 3.94
C LYS A 965 11.98 -26.39 4.26
N LEU A 966 12.70 -25.29 4.02
CA LEU A 966 14.14 -25.19 4.29
C LEU A 966 14.49 -25.44 5.76
N MET A 967 13.68 -24.91 6.67
CA MET A 967 13.82 -25.10 8.11
C MET A 967 13.36 -26.49 8.57
N LYS A 968 12.75 -27.28 7.68
CA LYS A 968 12.20 -28.62 7.95
C LYS A 968 11.19 -28.60 9.10
N ILE A 969 10.33 -27.58 9.11
CA ILE A 969 9.27 -27.45 10.13
C ILE A 969 8.19 -28.52 9.90
N GLY A 970 7.84 -28.79 8.64
CA GLY A 970 6.80 -29.74 8.27
C GLY A 970 6.72 -29.97 6.76
N VAL A 971 5.64 -30.62 6.33
CA VAL A 971 5.33 -30.87 4.91
C VAL A 971 4.45 -29.73 4.39
N LEU A 972 4.79 -29.17 3.22
CA LEU A 972 4.00 -28.16 2.52
C LEU A 972 3.10 -28.81 1.46
N ILE A 973 1.82 -28.47 1.44
CA ILE A 973 0.80 -29.08 0.56
C ILE A 973 0.06 -28.00 -0.21
N GLY A 974 -0.33 -28.27 -1.46
CA GLY A 974 -1.24 -27.41 -2.24
C GLY A 974 -0.73 -27.09 -3.64
N LYS A 975 -0.59 -25.81 -4.01
CA LYS A 975 -0.09 -25.41 -5.35
C LYS A 975 1.09 -24.45 -5.25
N ARG A 976 1.87 -24.36 -6.34
CA ARG A 976 2.98 -23.41 -6.46
C ARG A 976 2.49 -21.99 -6.18
N THR A 977 3.20 -21.28 -5.32
CA THR A 977 2.89 -19.90 -4.89
C THR A 977 3.14 -18.86 -5.99
N TRP A 978 2.74 -17.60 -5.74
CA TRP A 978 2.79 -16.50 -6.71
C TRP A 978 4.18 -16.26 -7.30
N GLY A 979 5.24 -16.32 -6.50
CA GLY A 979 6.61 -16.18 -6.97
C GLY A 979 7.03 -14.76 -7.29
N GLY A 980 6.67 -13.81 -6.44
CA GLY A 980 7.22 -12.47 -6.51
C GLY A 980 7.91 -12.12 -5.21
N VAL A 981 9.24 -12.03 -5.19
CA VAL A 981 10.04 -11.84 -3.95
C VAL A 981 11.11 -10.75 -4.09
N ILE A 982 10.88 -9.78 -4.97
CA ILE A 982 11.68 -8.56 -5.00
C ILE A 982 10.92 -7.48 -4.24
N GLY A 983 11.31 -7.28 -2.99
CA GLY A 983 10.68 -6.35 -2.06
C GLY A 983 10.78 -4.89 -2.52
N ILE A 984 9.92 -4.06 -1.96
CA ILE A 984 9.76 -2.66 -2.31
C ILE A 984 9.86 -1.79 -1.07
N TRP A 985 10.34 -0.56 -1.26
CA TRP A 985 10.20 0.50 -0.25
C TRP A 985 9.94 1.82 -0.99
N PRO A 986 8.67 2.15 -1.28
CA PRO A 986 8.34 3.39 -1.98
C PRO A 986 8.68 4.60 -1.10
N LYS A 987 9.60 5.45 -1.57
CA LYS A 987 10.12 6.62 -0.82
C LYS A 987 9.67 7.96 -1.41
N SER A 988 8.85 7.95 -2.47
CA SER A 988 8.44 9.16 -3.17
C SER A 988 7.08 8.98 -3.84
N VAL A 989 6.22 9.98 -3.68
CA VAL A 989 4.97 10.14 -4.44
C VAL A 989 5.19 11.15 -5.56
N PHE A 990 4.45 11.06 -6.66
CA PHE A 990 4.42 12.02 -7.75
C PHE A 990 3.82 13.37 -7.32
N VAL A 991 3.91 14.37 -8.21
CA VAL A 991 3.27 15.68 -7.99
C VAL A 991 1.77 15.56 -7.75
N ASP A 992 1.12 14.51 -8.27
CA ASP A 992 -0.30 14.26 -8.09
C ASP A 992 -0.69 13.36 -6.91
N GLN A 993 0.26 12.99 -6.06
CA GLN A 993 0.14 11.97 -5.00
C GLN A 993 -0.10 10.54 -5.48
N GLY A 994 -0.04 10.28 -6.80
CA GLY A 994 0.16 8.92 -7.28
C GLY A 994 1.55 8.43 -6.90
N LEU A 995 1.77 7.13 -6.89
CA LEU A 995 3.09 6.55 -6.64
C LEU A 995 3.31 5.31 -7.50
N THR A 996 4.58 5.01 -7.72
CA THR A 996 5.03 3.72 -8.27
C THR A 996 5.97 3.06 -7.28
N THR A 997 6.00 1.73 -7.29
CA THR A 997 6.93 0.97 -6.45
C THR A 997 8.09 0.45 -7.28
N GLN A 998 9.28 0.52 -6.71
CA GLN A 998 10.51 0.06 -7.35
C GLN A 998 10.95 -1.25 -6.69
N PRO A 999 11.04 -2.35 -7.45
CA PRO A 999 11.57 -3.62 -6.95
C PRO A 999 13.06 -3.48 -6.63
N GLU A 1000 13.35 -3.24 -5.35
CA GLU A 1000 14.66 -2.81 -4.86
C GLU A 1000 15.38 -3.93 -4.08
N TYR A 1001 14.62 -4.76 -3.36
CA TYR A 1001 15.17 -5.76 -2.43
C TYR A 1001 14.93 -7.18 -2.92
N ALA A 1002 15.77 -7.67 -3.83
CA ALA A 1002 15.67 -9.05 -4.29
C ALA A 1002 15.98 -10.03 -3.15
N PHE A 1003 15.16 -11.08 -3.01
CA PHE A 1003 15.39 -12.12 -2.02
C PHE A 1003 16.16 -13.32 -2.60
N TRP A 1004 17.12 -13.84 -1.85
CA TRP A 1004 17.99 -14.96 -2.26
C TRP A 1004 17.99 -16.06 -1.20
N PHE A 1005 17.83 -17.30 -1.62
CA PHE A 1005 17.92 -18.48 -0.75
C PHE A 1005 19.13 -19.36 -1.10
N TYR A 1006 19.70 -20.04 -0.10
CA TYR A 1006 20.90 -20.87 -0.26
C TYR A 1006 20.76 -22.03 -1.25
N ASP A 1007 19.57 -22.59 -1.42
CA ASP A 1007 19.30 -23.75 -2.26
C ASP A 1007 18.85 -23.39 -3.68
N VAL A 1008 18.09 -22.29 -3.83
CA VAL A 1008 17.50 -21.89 -5.13
C VAL A 1008 18.06 -20.59 -5.69
N GLY A 1009 18.85 -19.84 -4.93
CA GLY A 1009 19.30 -18.51 -5.28
C GLY A 1009 18.13 -17.54 -5.45
N TRP A 1010 18.10 -16.82 -6.57
CA TRP A 1010 17.04 -15.85 -6.93
C TRP A 1010 15.77 -16.50 -7.51
N ARG A 1011 15.75 -17.82 -7.68
CA ARG A 1011 14.75 -18.53 -8.52
C ARG A 1011 13.35 -18.67 -7.92
N VAL A 1012 13.07 -18.04 -6.78
CA VAL A 1012 11.69 -17.89 -6.30
C VAL A 1012 10.99 -16.78 -7.08
N GLU A 1013 11.70 -15.72 -7.45
CA GLU A 1013 11.18 -14.66 -8.31
C GLU A 1013 10.79 -15.21 -9.68
N ASN A 1014 9.63 -14.77 -10.17
CA ASN A 1014 8.99 -15.21 -11.40
C ASN A 1014 8.71 -16.73 -11.49
N TYR A 1015 8.63 -17.41 -10.34
CA TYR A 1015 8.36 -18.85 -10.27
C TYR A 1015 7.46 -19.23 -9.07
N GLY A 1016 7.92 -19.00 -7.84
CA GLY A 1016 7.22 -19.38 -6.61
C GLY A 1016 7.87 -20.54 -5.88
N THR A 1017 7.12 -21.14 -4.95
CA THR A 1017 7.55 -22.27 -4.14
C THR A 1017 6.66 -23.45 -4.44
N ASP A 1018 7.25 -24.53 -4.96
CA ASP A 1018 6.53 -25.79 -5.11
C ASP A 1018 6.24 -26.41 -3.74
N PRO A 1019 5.02 -26.92 -3.50
CA PRO A 1019 4.72 -27.73 -2.32
C PRO A 1019 5.47 -29.08 -2.40
N ASP A 1020 5.61 -29.75 -1.25
CA ASP A 1020 6.12 -31.13 -1.21
C ASP A 1020 5.09 -32.11 -1.79
N ILE A 1021 3.80 -31.80 -1.62
CA ILE A 1021 2.67 -32.56 -2.19
C ILE A 1021 1.79 -31.58 -2.97
N GLU A 1022 1.81 -31.70 -4.29
CA GLU A 1022 0.95 -30.90 -5.15
C GLU A 1022 -0.49 -31.44 -5.17
N VAL A 1023 -1.45 -30.54 -4.96
CA VAL A 1023 -2.89 -30.82 -4.94
C VAL A 1023 -3.64 -29.64 -5.56
N ASP A 1024 -4.26 -29.87 -6.70
CA ASP A 1024 -5.16 -28.91 -7.34
C ASP A 1024 -6.48 -28.74 -6.60
N TYR A 1025 -7.09 -27.57 -6.75
CA TYR A 1025 -8.47 -27.29 -6.33
C TYR A 1025 -9.32 -27.04 -7.58
N ALA A 1026 -9.84 -28.11 -8.18
CA ALA A 1026 -10.47 -28.03 -9.49
C ALA A 1026 -11.86 -27.38 -9.43
N PRO A 1027 -12.39 -26.84 -10.54
CA PRO A 1027 -13.71 -26.19 -10.56
C PRO A 1027 -14.86 -27.09 -10.09
N HIS A 1028 -14.77 -28.39 -10.35
CA HIS A 1028 -15.78 -29.37 -9.93
C HIS A 1028 -15.72 -29.68 -8.43
N ASP A 1029 -14.57 -29.53 -7.78
CA ASP A 1029 -14.47 -29.63 -6.32
C ASP A 1029 -15.21 -28.47 -5.64
N TYR A 1030 -15.05 -27.24 -6.16
CA TYR A 1030 -15.83 -26.08 -5.69
C TYR A 1030 -17.34 -26.30 -5.87
N ALA A 1031 -17.75 -26.80 -7.04
CA ALA A 1031 -19.16 -27.08 -7.31
C ALA A 1031 -19.76 -28.14 -6.37
N GLN A 1032 -18.92 -29.03 -5.85
CA GLN A 1032 -19.29 -30.07 -4.88
C GLN A 1032 -19.09 -29.65 -3.42
N GLY A 1033 -18.53 -28.45 -3.16
CA GLY A 1033 -18.23 -27.97 -1.82
C GLY A 1033 -17.11 -28.74 -1.11
N ARG A 1034 -16.17 -29.32 -1.87
CA ARG A 1034 -15.05 -30.13 -1.35
C ARG A 1034 -13.75 -29.34 -1.39
N ASP A 1035 -12.98 -29.36 -0.31
CA ASP A 1035 -11.62 -28.77 -0.25
C ASP A 1035 -10.56 -29.89 -0.29
N PRO A 1036 -10.05 -30.27 -1.47
CA PRO A 1036 -9.10 -31.37 -1.61
C PRO A 1036 -7.73 -31.09 -0.96
N GLN A 1037 -7.34 -29.81 -0.86
CA GLN A 1037 -6.08 -29.41 -0.25
C GLN A 1037 -6.12 -29.59 1.27
N LEU A 1038 -7.22 -29.15 1.90
CA LEU A 1038 -7.43 -29.33 3.34
C LEU A 1038 -7.62 -30.82 3.69
N ASP A 1039 -8.39 -31.56 2.89
CA ASP A 1039 -8.54 -33.01 3.05
C ASP A 1039 -7.17 -33.72 3.02
N ARG A 1040 -6.32 -33.41 2.04
CA ARG A 1040 -4.97 -34.01 1.94
C ARG A 1040 -4.08 -33.65 3.13
N ALA A 1041 -4.18 -32.42 3.63
CA ALA A 1041 -3.43 -31.99 4.81
C ALA A 1041 -3.84 -32.75 6.09
N ILE A 1042 -5.14 -32.99 6.27
CA ILE A 1042 -5.66 -33.83 7.36
C ILE A 1042 -5.14 -35.25 7.25
N GLU A 1043 -5.18 -35.85 6.05
CA GLU A 1043 -4.65 -37.20 5.83
C GLU A 1043 -3.15 -37.30 6.15
N GLU A 1044 -2.36 -36.33 5.69
CA GLU A 1044 -0.90 -36.34 5.88
C GLU A 1044 -0.52 -36.16 7.35
N ILE A 1045 -1.15 -35.23 8.07
CA ILE A 1045 -0.82 -35.01 9.48
C ILE A 1045 -1.23 -36.19 10.35
N LEU A 1046 -2.39 -36.81 10.10
CA LEU A 1046 -2.83 -38.02 10.81
C LEU A 1046 -1.86 -39.18 10.59
N LYS A 1047 -1.40 -39.37 9.34
CA LYS A 1047 -0.36 -40.36 9.01
C LYS A 1047 0.94 -40.10 9.77
N GLN A 1048 1.39 -38.84 9.88
CA GLN A 1048 2.60 -38.51 10.63
C GLN A 1048 2.43 -38.74 12.13
N MET A 1049 1.25 -38.43 12.69
CA MET A 1049 0.94 -38.69 14.09
C MET A 1049 0.83 -40.19 14.40
N GLU A 1050 0.35 -41.01 13.46
CA GLU A 1050 0.36 -42.47 13.63
C GLU A 1050 1.79 -43.02 13.63
N ALA A 1051 2.63 -42.53 12.73
CA ALA A 1051 4.03 -42.94 12.62
C ALA A 1051 4.88 -42.50 13.82
N ASN A 1052 4.62 -41.32 14.37
CA ASN A 1052 5.30 -40.79 15.56
C ASN A 1052 4.31 -40.13 16.53
N PRO A 1053 3.62 -40.93 17.38
CA PRO A 1053 2.57 -40.43 18.26
C PRO A 1053 3.10 -39.41 19.27
N PRO A 1054 2.52 -38.19 19.33
CA PRO A 1054 2.87 -37.22 20.35
C PRO A 1054 2.44 -37.74 21.73
N ARG A 1055 3.38 -37.92 22.66
CA ARG A 1055 3.11 -38.47 23.99
C ARG A 1055 3.75 -37.63 25.08
N LEU A 1056 3.06 -37.50 26.21
CA LEU A 1056 3.67 -36.98 27.43
C LEU A 1056 4.68 -37.98 27.99
N PRO A 1057 5.81 -37.51 28.54
CA PRO A 1057 6.70 -38.35 29.34
C PRO A 1057 5.97 -38.94 30.56
N ASP A 1058 6.48 -40.06 31.07
CA ASP A 1058 6.11 -40.53 32.41
C ASP A 1058 6.83 -39.68 33.47
N PHE A 1059 6.05 -38.99 34.31
CA PHE A 1059 6.56 -38.10 35.36
C PHE A 1059 6.61 -38.76 36.76
N GLU A 1060 6.25 -40.04 36.89
CA GLU A 1060 6.27 -40.79 38.16
C GLU A 1060 7.66 -41.13 38.73
N PRO A 1061 8.74 -41.33 37.96
CA PRO A 1061 10.07 -41.54 38.54
C PRO A 1061 10.61 -40.22 39.14
N ARG A 1062 10.08 -39.84 40.31
CA ARG A 1062 10.51 -38.67 41.08
C ARG A 1062 11.59 -39.06 42.09
N PRO A 1063 12.59 -38.20 42.35
CA PRO A 1063 13.59 -38.43 43.39
C PRO A 1063 12.93 -38.68 44.75
N LYS A 1064 13.19 -39.84 45.35
CA LYS A 1064 12.77 -40.16 46.72
C LYS A 1064 13.94 -39.87 47.64
N LEU A 1065 13.87 -38.75 48.36
CA LEU A 1065 14.85 -38.35 49.37
C LEU A 1065 14.25 -38.51 50.78
N PRO A 1066 14.00 -39.75 51.27
CA PRO A 1066 13.55 -39.94 52.64
C PRO A 1066 14.61 -39.41 53.60
N LEU A 1067 14.19 -38.87 54.75
CA LEU A 1067 15.11 -38.49 55.81
C LEU A 1067 15.97 -39.70 56.21
N PRO A 1068 17.30 -39.54 56.39
CA PRO A 1068 18.16 -40.64 56.79
C PRO A 1068 17.71 -41.16 58.16
N THR A 1069 17.52 -42.47 58.28
CA THR A 1069 17.33 -43.12 59.58
C THR A 1069 18.69 -43.39 60.18
N LEU A 1070 18.98 -42.80 61.35
CA LEU A 1070 20.18 -43.14 62.11
C LEU A 1070 20.15 -44.65 62.44
N PRO A 1071 21.28 -45.37 62.29
CA PRO A 1071 21.35 -46.76 62.70
C PRO A 1071 20.96 -46.90 64.18
N LYS A 1072 20.20 -47.95 64.51
CA LYS A 1072 19.92 -48.28 65.92
C LYS A 1072 21.25 -48.48 66.66
N ARG A 1073 21.41 -47.81 67.80
CA ARG A 1073 22.57 -47.95 68.69
C ARG A 1073 22.73 -49.38 69.19
#